data_AF-Q22CE3-F1
#
_entry.id   AF-Q22CE3-F1
#
_cell.length_a   1.000
_cell.length_b   1.000
_cell.length_c   1.000
_cell.angle_alpha   90.00
_cell.angle_beta   90.00
_cell.angle_gamma   90.00
#
_symmetry.space_group_name_H-M   'P 1'
#
loop_
_entity.id
_entity.type
_entity.pdbx_description
1 polymer ?
#
loop_
_entity_poly.entity_id
_entity_poly.type
_entity_poly.pdbx_seq_one_letter_code
_entity_poly.pdbx_strand_id
1 'polypeptide(L)'
;MGNCYETKRSQYNYDDNTIDAPTPEQKSRPRERTQNETSMKFISQQADDDNYFGTQDDLQKFMEVPKKMIRKQAPKFEANAYHDGYNDKVKKISLDDYQGKYLVLFFYPYDFNKQFQEEILDFSENYPKFKKLNCELLGCSIDSHFSHMNYCNKPRNEGGLGNINFPLMADVDKKIAADYGVLNKNGNDQGTCLRSTFIIDDQQIVRHLAMNDFAGHLRAEEILRMVKGIQENDRIRPKSQTAADKSSAKEAKQESNSKSFSNLPSNKKTIFEKIGGEEAIEAAVKIFYKKMLADPKVSQFFKDIDMTKQHSQQVSFLSFALGGPKKYVGKSMRDAHQYLRLTNAEFDITVGHLVSTLKDLNIDEAVITEIGKMIEPLRKDVVFTQSTSIYDQIGGEKAMEQAVEIFYKRMLEDPKVSGFFKPIDMTKQKQMQKAFLAMALGGPKEYKGRNMKDAHSHLNLTDEHFDVTVGHLIGTLKQLNVDDKIIKQIGVQIEPLRKDIVSSKASQPSQPQLQQNISVQSQKEQAPANQQSKILTAPAPQQQQKNKLLIDRIGGEAKIEVLVGLLVDRIYSDQRINSFFATVESQKHKETLKSFLIQLTGGPKIYKGKNLREAHSGLKINDVQFNAFMTHLRESLKQMKVEPSVFHDFCGFFESLRPQIVTVKLQIFERLGGEAALNNLSDKLYQKVTADDRIKDFFTNIDMVKMREQQKNFLMLATGGPNMYKGKNMKEAHAKLKINDLHFNAFKENLLLTLKEELVDPQTFLEISNLIETQRMTIVTQSLPLFERIGGEKGVQQIVNRFYDRILMDPRIKKFFQGVDMTRLRDINRQFLLYCVKGAPSYNGKSMKEAHMHLGLNDTHFNLVKDHLLQAMKDCSKDPLSLIEVGGTIEGLRSDIVSVKVPLFDRIGGEQITKKAVERLYVKLLADVKLKDFFKTADMQNLKNNQCTFFTVILGGPNNYKGKSMKDAHQNLKLNDSHFNIFKELVQQSFREVGVDNITIAEIARVVEQIRKEIVSVRPPLYERIGGEKSLEIIIEKFYDKLIKNQAIGQFFVKTDPIKQKNMLKAFFTTIFGGQQMYKGKKLKDAHANMKITDAQFNEFRSCMEQTLKEVNQFNVQLIKEVAAVIDHFRKEIVIP
;
A
#
# COMPACT_ATOMS: atom_id res chain seq x y z
N MET A 1 57.08 -35.66 -20.34
CA MET A 1 57.84 -34.41 -20.08
C MET A 1 57.97 -33.66 -21.40
N GLY A 2 58.06 -32.33 -21.40
CA GLY A 2 57.90 -31.50 -22.61
C GLY A 2 56.40 -31.27 -22.92
N ASN A 3 55.86 -30.07 -23.16
CA ASN A 3 56.42 -28.71 -23.39
C ASN A 3 57.36 -28.60 -24.62
N CYS A 4 57.30 -27.55 -25.46
CA CYS A 4 56.53 -26.31 -25.41
C CYS A 4 56.52 -25.54 -26.76
N TYR A 5 55.43 -24.80 -27.08
CA TYR A 5 55.34 -23.69 -28.09
C TYR A 5 55.70 -24.05 -29.57
N GLU A 6 55.48 -23.24 -30.62
CA GLU A 6 55.10 -21.81 -30.74
C GLU A 6 54.21 -21.50 -32.01
N THR A 7 53.93 -20.20 -32.23
CA THR A 7 53.02 -19.50 -33.18
C THR A 7 53.26 -19.68 -34.71
N LYS A 8 52.49 -19.18 -35.71
CA LYS A 8 51.51 -18.04 -35.85
C LYS A 8 50.73 -18.13 -37.21
N ARG A 9 49.53 -17.51 -37.33
CA ARG A 9 48.78 -16.96 -38.53
C ARG A 9 49.00 -17.60 -39.94
N SER A 10 47.97 -17.88 -40.77
CA SER A 10 46.96 -16.91 -41.26
C SER A 10 45.81 -17.50 -42.13
N GLN A 11 44.67 -16.78 -42.19
CA GLN A 11 43.77 -16.53 -43.35
C GLN A 11 42.89 -17.61 -44.04
N TYR A 12 41.57 -17.30 -44.04
CA TYR A 12 40.50 -17.57 -45.03
C TYR A 12 40.01 -19.00 -45.37
N ASN A 13 38.71 -19.06 -45.70
CA ASN A 13 37.91 -20.26 -45.99
C ASN A 13 38.09 -20.76 -47.43
N TYR A 14 37.77 -22.04 -47.67
CA TYR A 14 36.70 -22.43 -48.60
C TYR A 14 36.17 -23.84 -48.22
N ASP A 15 35.19 -24.36 -48.97
CA ASP A 15 34.24 -25.41 -48.56
C ASP A 15 34.66 -26.88 -48.91
N ASP A 16 33.79 -27.81 -48.46
CA ASP A 16 33.12 -28.84 -49.30
C ASP A 16 33.45 -30.35 -49.12
N ASN A 17 32.37 -31.16 -48.98
CA ASN A 17 32.14 -32.54 -49.48
C ASN A 17 33.06 -33.75 -49.03
N THR A 18 32.67 -35.04 -49.07
CA THR A 18 31.42 -35.80 -49.40
C THR A 18 31.45 -37.24 -48.79
N ILE A 19 30.54 -38.15 -49.24
CA ILE A 19 30.59 -39.65 -49.28
C ILE A 19 29.66 -40.35 -48.26
N ASP A 20 28.71 -41.24 -48.63
CA ASP A 20 28.03 -41.53 -49.91
C ASP A 20 26.71 -42.31 -49.67
N ALA A 21 25.91 -42.55 -50.73
CA ALA A 21 24.66 -43.35 -50.71
C ALA A 21 24.77 -44.65 -51.55
N PRO A 22 23.79 -45.59 -51.46
CA PRO A 22 22.86 -45.73 -52.60
C PRO A 22 21.40 -46.16 -52.28
N THR A 23 20.56 -46.09 -53.33
CA THR A 23 19.11 -46.42 -53.47
C THR A 23 18.91 -47.89 -54.03
N PRO A 24 17.74 -48.44 -54.53
CA PRO A 24 16.50 -47.78 -55.03
C PRO A 24 15.10 -48.52 -55.02
N GLU A 25 14.03 -47.77 -55.42
CA GLU A 25 12.75 -48.19 -56.09
C GLU A 25 11.66 -49.07 -55.36
N GLN A 26 10.33 -49.12 -55.70
CA GLN A 26 9.45 -48.42 -56.68
C GLN A 26 7.91 -48.39 -56.30
N LYS A 27 7.20 -47.27 -56.59
CA LYS A 27 5.76 -47.05 -56.97
C LYS A 27 4.54 -47.76 -56.27
N SER A 28 3.55 -46.97 -55.77
CA SER A 28 2.18 -46.78 -56.36
C SER A 28 1.16 -45.96 -55.48
N ARG A 29 -0.07 -45.70 -56.00
CA ARG A 29 -1.14 -44.73 -55.60
C ARG A 29 -2.00 -45.15 -54.35
N PRO A 30 -2.98 -44.37 -53.81
CA PRO A 30 -3.54 -43.04 -54.19
C PRO A 30 -3.64 -42.00 -53.01
N ARG A 31 -4.46 -40.94 -53.18
CA ARG A 31 -4.74 -39.87 -52.19
C ARG A 31 -5.87 -40.25 -51.21
N GLU A 32 -5.79 -39.78 -49.96
CA GLU A 32 -6.93 -39.15 -49.27
C GLU A 32 -6.47 -38.15 -48.19
N ARG A 33 -7.40 -37.40 -47.55
CA ARG A 33 -7.10 -36.22 -46.71
C ARG A 33 -7.32 -36.47 -45.20
N THR A 34 -6.31 -36.16 -44.39
CA THR A 34 -6.47 -35.82 -42.96
C THR A 34 -5.62 -34.59 -42.61
N GLN A 35 -6.24 -33.41 -42.55
CA GLN A 35 -5.63 -32.23 -41.95
C GLN A 35 -5.92 -32.21 -40.45
N ASN A 36 -4.94 -32.55 -39.60
CA ASN A 36 -5.05 -32.31 -38.16
C ASN A 36 -3.70 -32.33 -37.39
N GLU A 37 -2.60 -31.90 -38.00
CA GLU A 37 -1.27 -31.98 -37.35
C GLU A 37 -0.33 -30.82 -37.73
N THR A 38 -0.76 -29.56 -37.50
CA THR A 38 0.08 -28.37 -37.75
C THR A 38 -0.18 -27.22 -36.76
N SER A 39 -0.29 -27.55 -35.47
CA SER A 39 -0.44 -26.54 -34.39
C SER A 39 0.29 -26.91 -33.09
N MET A 40 1.33 -27.75 -33.17
CA MET A 40 2.11 -28.26 -32.03
C MET A 40 3.64 -28.14 -32.20
N LYS A 41 4.11 -27.26 -33.11
CA LYS A 41 5.55 -26.95 -33.31
C LYS A 41 5.79 -25.50 -33.70
N PHE A 42 5.56 -24.54 -32.79
CA PHE A 42 6.09 -23.17 -32.92
C PHE A 42 6.26 -22.36 -31.61
N ILE A 43 6.39 -23.03 -30.46
CA ILE A 43 6.80 -22.41 -29.19
C ILE A 43 7.83 -23.30 -28.50
N SER A 44 9.12 -23.17 -28.85
CA SER A 44 10.21 -23.90 -28.21
C SER A 44 11.60 -23.30 -28.51
N GLN A 45 11.81 -22.00 -28.21
CA GLN A 45 13.14 -21.36 -28.24
C GLN A 45 13.16 -19.98 -27.55
N GLN A 46 12.93 -19.95 -26.22
CA GLN A 46 13.35 -18.92 -25.23
C GLN A 46 12.55 -19.12 -23.92
N ALA A 47 12.89 -20.17 -23.15
CA ALA A 47 12.24 -20.46 -21.86
C ALA A 47 13.13 -21.38 -20.97
N ASP A 48 14.34 -20.93 -20.64
CA ASP A 48 15.28 -21.65 -19.77
C ASP A 48 15.82 -20.70 -18.69
N ASP A 49 15.13 -20.67 -17.53
CA ASP A 49 15.69 -20.41 -16.18
C ASP A 49 14.58 -20.63 -15.12
N ASP A 50 13.33 -20.23 -15.40
CA ASP A 50 12.16 -20.35 -14.49
C ASP A 50 11.32 -21.64 -14.71
N ASN A 51 11.92 -22.77 -15.10
CA ASN A 51 11.16 -24.01 -15.31
C ASN A 51 10.81 -24.70 -13.97
N TYR A 52 9.66 -24.32 -13.41
CA TYR A 52 9.16 -24.72 -12.07
C TYR A 52 9.03 -26.24 -11.85
N PHE A 53 8.95 -27.03 -12.93
CA PHE A 53 8.95 -28.49 -12.91
C PHE A 53 9.89 -28.99 -14.02
N GLY A 54 10.97 -29.68 -13.65
CA GLY A 54 12.08 -29.99 -14.57
C GLY A 54 11.66 -30.68 -15.87
N THR A 55 10.74 -31.65 -15.81
CA THR A 55 10.19 -32.32 -17.00
C THR A 55 8.66 -32.30 -17.03
N GLN A 56 8.09 -32.50 -18.23
CA GLN A 56 6.67 -32.74 -18.42
C GLN A 56 6.18 -33.99 -17.64
N ASP A 57 7.07 -34.95 -17.43
CA ASP A 57 6.87 -36.15 -16.64
C ASP A 57 6.73 -35.84 -15.13
N ASP A 58 7.45 -34.82 -14.64
CA ASP A 58 7.36 -34.36 -13.24
C ASP A 58 6.07 -33.57 -13.00
N LEU A 59 5.64 -32.75 -13.95
CA LEU A 59 4.29 -32.14 -13.94
C LEU A 59 3.20 -33.20 -13.86
N GLN A 60 3.35 -34.29 -14.61
CA GLN A 60 2.38 -35.38 -14.65
C GLN A 60 2.36 -36.17 -13.33
N LYS A 61 3.52 -36.54 -12.79
CA LYS A 61 3.67 -37.19 -11.47
C LYS A 61 3.18 -36.31 -10.32
N PHE A 62 3.45 -35.01 -10.35
CA PHE A 62 3.00 -34.07 -9.33
C PHE A 62 1.47 -33.92 -9.35
N MET A 63 0.87 -33.74 -10.52
CA MET A 63 -0.60 -33.68 -10.67
C MET A 63 -1.29 -35.02 -10.37
N GLU A 64 -0.61 -36.15 -10.46
CA GLU A 64 -1.22 -37.47 -10.25
C GLU A 64 -1.78 -37.66 -8.84
N VAL A 65 -1.10 -37.15 -7.79
CA VAL A 65 -1.56 -37.32 -6.40
C VAL A 65 -2.87 -36.54 -6.16
N PRO A 66 -2.96 -35.21 -6.41
CA PRO A 66 -4.22 -34.48 -6.30
C PRO A 66 -5.36 -35.02 -7.19
N LYS A 67 -5.06 -35.40 -8.44
CA LYS A 67 -6.09 -35.97 -9.35
C LYS A 67 -6.67 -37.28 -8.83
N LYS A 68 -5.86 -38.11 -8.15
CA LYS A 68 -6.30 -39.37 -7.53
C LYS A 68 -7.16 -39.17 -6.27
N MET A 69 -7.42 -37.95 -5.82
CA MET A 69 -8.29 -37.64 -4.67
C MET A 69 -9.77 -37.48 -5.06
N ILE A 70 -10.07 -37.12 -6.31
CA ILE A 70 -11.45 -36.87 -6.76
C ILE A 70 -12.31 -38.14 -6.58
N ARG A 71 -13.49 -37.99 -5.98
CA ARG A 71 -14.42 -39.06 -5.53
C ARG A 71 -13.89 -39.94 -4.37
N LYS A 72 -12.89 -39.50 -3.62
CA LYS A 72 -12.48 -40.12 -2.34
C LYS A 72 -12.73 -39.18 -1.17
N GLN A 73 -12.66 -39.71 0.05
CA GLN A 73 -12.62 -38.91 1.27
C GLN A 73 -11.50 -37.87 1.19
N ALA A 74 -11.77 -36.65 1.61
CA ALA A 74 -10.73 -35.64 1.79
C ALA A 74 -9.78 -36.06 2.93
N PRO A 75 -8.46 -35.82 2.82
CA PRO A 75 -7.52 -36.09 3.90
C PRO A 75 -7.92 -35.35 5.17
N LYS A 76 -7.93 -36.07 6.31
CA LYS A 76 -8.26 -35.43 7.59
C LYS A 76 -7.14 -34.48 8.00
N PHE A 77 -7.49 -33.20 8.14
CA PHE A 77 -6.63 -32.20 8.77
C PHE A 77 -7.14 -31.87 10.17
N GLU A 78 -6.21 -31.43 11.03
CA GLU A 78 -6.52 -30.77 12.30
C GLU A 78 -5.42 -29.73 12.61
N ALA A 79 -5.77 -28.44 12.65
CA ALA A 79 -4.80 -27.36 12.84
C ALA A 79 -5.42 -26.10 13.46
N ASN A 80 -4.58 -25.16 13.91
CA ASN A 80 -5.03 -23.86 14.39
C ASN A 80 -5.41 -22.97 13.22
N ALA A 81 -6.59 -22.35 13.28
CA ALA A 81 -7.05 -21.36 12.33
C ALA A 81 -7.40 -20.03 13.00
N TYR A 82 -7.06 -18.93 12.33
CA TYR A 82 -7.38 -17.56 12.76
C TYR A 82 -8.71 -17.10 12.19
N HIS A 83 -9.55 -16.48 13.03
CA HIS A 83 -10.70 -15.67 12.60
C HIS A 83 -11.07 -14.64 13.67
N ASP A 84 -11.32 -13.39 13.27
CA ASP A 84 -11.72 -12.32 14.19
C ASP A 84 -13.05 -12.58 14.93
N GLY A 85 -13.89 -13.49 14.43
CA GLY A 85 -15.12 -13.93 15.06
C GLY A 85 -14.99 -15.06 16.09
N TYR A 86 -13.77 -15.59 16.32
CA TYR A 86 -13.54 -16.56 17.39
C TYR A 86 -13.23 -15.87 18.72
N ASN A 87 -13.72 -16.44 19.84
CA ASN A 87 -13.58 -15.86 21.18
C ASN A 87 -12.13 -15.46 21.52
N ASP A 88 -11.16 -16.32 21.19
CA ASP A 88 -9.73 -16.09 21.41
C ASP A 88 -8.97 -15.82 20.10
N LYS A 89 -9.70 -15.40 19.06
CA LYS A 89 -9.28 -15.19 17.66
C LYS A 89 -8.65 -16.39 16.93
N VAL A 90 -8.23 -17.41 17.66
CA VAL A 90 -7.71 -18.67 17.13
C VAL A 90 -8.62 -19.79 17.63
N LYS A 91 -8.96 -20.73 16.75
CA LYS A 91 -9.62 -21.99 17.10
C LYS A 91 -8.86 -23.13 16.44
N LYS A 92 -8.62 -24.23 17.17
CA LYS A 92 -8.25 -25.51 16.54
C LYS A 92 -9.46 -26.04 15.76
N ILE A 93 -9.30 -26.30 14.48
CA ILE A 93 -10.34 -26.81 13.59
C ILE A 93 -9.89 -28.12 12.96
N SER A 94 -10.86 -28.95 12.60
CA SER A 94 -10.70 -30.23 11.94
C SER A 94 -11.55 -30.29 10.67
N LEU A 95 -11.31 -31.27 9.79
CA LEU A 95 -12.24 -31.59 8.71
C LEU A 95 -13.63 -32.02 9.25
N ASP A 96 -13.69 -32.56 10.47
CA ASP A 96 -14.93 -33.04 11.11
C ASP A 96 -15.83 -31.90 11.60
N ASP A 97 -15.30 -30.69 11.86
CA ASP A 97 -16.08 -29.47 12.12
C ASP A 97 -17.01 -29.06 10.94
N TYR A 98 -16.75 -29.60 9.75
CA TYR A 98 -17.47 -29.29 8.51
C TYR A 98 -18.43 -30.40 8.05
N GLN A 99 -18.56 -31.49 8.82
CA GLN A 99 -19.46 -32.60 8.50
C GLN A 99 -20.91 -32.12 8.28
N GLY A 100 -21.57 -32.61 7.23
CA GLY A 100 -22.93 -32.16 6.86
C GLY A 100 -23.00 -30.80 6.17
N LYS A 101 -21.86 -30.20 5.82
CA LYS A 101 -21.74 -28.98 5.02
C LYS A 101 -20.78 -29.17 3.86
N TYR A 102 -20.93 -28.34 2.83
CA TYR A 102 -19.89 -28.22 1.80
C TYR A 102 -18.74 -27.37 2.34
N LEU A 103 -17.52 -27.71 1.96
CA LEU A 103 -16.32 -26.96 2.31
C LEU A 103 -15.53 -26.65 1.05
N VAL A 104 -15.28 -25.37 0.79
CA VAL A 104 -14.22 -24.94 -0.13
C VAL A 104 -12.97 -24.72 0.71
N LEU A 105 -12.01 -25.63 0.58
CA LEU A 105 -10.66 -25.48 1.14
C LEU A 105 -9.75 -24.96 0.03
N PHE A 106 -9.17 -23.78 0.20
CA PHE A 106 -8.23 -23.21 -0.77
C PHE A 106 -6.87 -22.91 -0.14
N PHE A 107 -5.81 -23.25 -0.88
CA PHE A 107 -4.42 -23.07 -0.49
C PHE A 107 -3.82 -21.87 -1.22
N TYR A 108 -3.07 -21.04 -0.51
CA TYR A 108 -2.28 -19.94 -1.06
C TYR A 108 -0.84 -19.96 -0.52
N PRO A 109 0.18 -19.50 -1.28
CA PRO A 109 1.57 -19.85 -0.99
C PRO A 109 2.14 -19.26 0.30
N TYR A 110 1.85 -17.98 0.58
CA TYR A 110 2.30 -17.25 1.77
C TYR A 110 1.49 -15.96 2.01
N ASP A 111 1.45 -15.49 3.26
CA ASP A 111 0.82 -14.22 3.67
C ASP A 111 1.54 -12.97 3.09
N PHE A 112 0.90 -11.81 3.21
CA PHE A 112 1.42 -10.48 2.82
C PHE A 112 1.73 -10.25 1.32
N ASN A 113 1.42 -11.20 0.43
CA ASN A 113 1.50 -11.00 -1.03
C ASN A 113 0.20 -10.37 -1.57
N LYS A 114 0.32 -9.28 -2.34
CA LYS A 114 -0.81 -8.53 -2.94
C LYS A 114 -1.72 -9.38 -3.84
N GLN A 115 -1.18 -10.33 -4.60
CA GLN A 115 -2.03 -11.15 -5.49
C GLN A 115 -2.95 -12.07 -4.69
N PHE A 116 -2.45 -12.65 -3.60
CA PHE A 116 -3.24 -13.55 -2.75
C PHE A 116 -4.14 -12.74 -1.81
N GLN A 117 -3.74 -11.52 -1.44
CA GLN A 117 -4.59 -10.52 -0.77
C GLN A 117 -5.89 -10.31 -1.55
N GLU A 118 -5.80 -10.02 -2.86
CA GLU A 118 -6.97 -9.75 -3.71
C GLU A 118 -7.93 -10.94 -3.79
N GLU A 119 -7.42 -12.18 -3.78
CA GLU A 119 -8.22 -13.41 -3.86
C GLU A 119 -8.88 -13.78 -2.54
N ILE A 120 -8.16 -13.69 -1.41
CA ILE A 120 -8.72 -13.89 -0.07
C ILE A 120 -9.84 -12.87 0.20
N LEU A 121 -9.70 -11.65 -0.33
CA LEU A 121 -10.73 -10.61 -0.26
C LEU A 121 -11.94 -10.90 -1.16
N ASP A 122 -11.77 -11.36 -2.41
CA ASP A 122 -12.87 -11.79 -3.27
C ASP A 122 -13.67 -12.93 -2.63
N PHE A 123 -13.00 -13.96 -2.08
CA PHE A 123 -13.66 -15.01 -1.30
C PHE A 123 -14.41 -14.45 -0.08
N SER A 124 -13.84 -13.46 0.61
CA SER A 124 -14.43 -12.88 1.83
C SER A 124 -15.71 -12.10 1.52
N GLU A 125 -15.70 -11.29 0.46
CA GLU A 125 -16.84 -10.48 0.04
C GLU A 125 -17.94 -11.35 -0.61
N ASN A 126 -17.57 -12.51 -1.17
CA ASN A 126 -18.51 -13.52 -1.66
C ASN A 126 -18.99 -14.53 -0.59
N TYR A 127 -18.39 -14.61 0.60
CA TYR A 127 -18.76 -15.57 1.66
C TYR A 127 -20.26 -15.66 1.97
N PRO A 128 -21.04 -14.55 2.03
CA PRO A 128 -22.49 -14.62 2.23
C PRO A 128 -23.25 -15.36 1.11
N LYS A 129 -22.69 -15.47 -0.09
CA LYS A 129 -23.23 -16.29 -1.19
C LYS A 129 -22.98 -17.79 -0.95
N PHE A 130 -21.82 -18.17 -0.40
CA PHE A 130 -21.50 -19.56 -0.04
C PHE A 130 -22.32 -20.05 1.16
N LYS A 131 -22.46 -19.24 2.23
CA LYS A 131 -23.26 -19.60 3.40
C LYS A 131 -24.72 -19.92 3.07
N LYS A 132 -25.31 -19.22 2.09
CA LYS A 132 -26.67 -19.47 1.57
C LYS A 132 -26.83 -20.84 0.86
N LEU A 133 -25.73 -21.52 0.55
CA LEU A 133 -25.70 -22.86 -0.04
C LEU A 133 -25.36 -23.95 1.00
N ASN A 134 -25.34 -23.65 2.31
CA ASN A 134 -24.75 -24.52 3.33
C ASN A 134 -23.30 -24.90 2.99
N CYS A 135 -22.54 -23.92 2.48
CA CYS A 135 -21.13 -24.06 2.13
C CYS A 135 -20.28 -23.08 2.97
N GLU A 136 -19.22 -23.61 3.56
CA GLU A 136 -18.20 -22.88 4.30
C GLU A 136 -16.96 -22.66 3.41
N LEU A 137 -16.18 -21.63 3.75
CA LEU A 137 -14.86 -21.38 3.16
C LEU A 137 -13.79 -21.58 4.24
N LEU A 138 -12.64 -22.09 3.82
CA LEU A 138 -11.42 -22.17 4.63
C LEU A 138 -10.22 -21.85 3.74
N GLY A 139 -9.49 -20.78 4.07
CA GLY A 139 -8.17 -20.53 3.48
C GLY A 139 -7.10 -21.29 4.23
N CYS A 140 -5.99 -21.62 3.58
CA CYS A 140 -4.84 -22.29 4.18
C CYS A 140 -3.53 -21.84 3.53
N SER A 141 -2.49 -21.66 4.33
CA SER A 141 -1.10 -21.57 3.85
C SER A 141 -0.16 -22.26 4.84
N ILE A 142 1.13 -22.32 4.48
CA ILE A 142 2.21 -22.81 5.35
C ILE A 142 2.59 -21.85 6.50
N ASP A 143 1.94 -20.67 6.59
CA ASP A 143 2.24 -19.66 7.60
C ASP A 143 1.67 -20.03 8.97
N SER A 144 2.06 -19.26 9.99
CA SER A 144 1.46 -19.38 11.32
C SER A 144 0.14 -18.60 11.42
N HIS A 145 -0.74 -19.03 12.33
CA HIS A 145 -1.98 -18.31 12.65
C HIS A 145 -1.71 -16.91 13.25
N PHE A 146 -0.48 -16.65 13.72
CA PHE A 146 -0.02 -15.32 14.13
C PHE A 146 0.36 -14.44 12.92
N SER A 147 0.84 -15.04 11.83
CA SER A 147 1.00 -14.36 10.54
C SER A 147 -0.38 -13.97 10.00
N HIS A 148 -1.33 -14.90 9.95
CA HIS A 148 -2.72 -14.62 9.55
C HIS A 148 -3.35 -13.51 10.40
N MET A 149 -3.14 -13.53 11.72
CA MET A 149 -3.58 -12.47 12.64
C MET A 149 -3.00 -11.11 12.25
N ASN A 150 -1.69 -11.03 12.01
CA ASN A 150 -1.02 -9.79 11.60
C ASN A 150 -1.46 -9.34 10.20
N TYR A 151 -1.74 -10.27 9.30
CA TYR A 151 -2.24 -10.00 7.95
C TYR A 151 -3.66 -9.43 7.97
N CYS A 152 -4.54 -9.94 8.85
CA CYS A 152 -5.88 -9.39 9.10
C CYS A 152 -5.86 -8.06 9.88
N ASN A 153 -4.97 -7.91 10.86
CA ASN A 153 -4.82 -6.65 11.62
C ASN A 153 -4.27 -5.49 10.75
N LYS A 154 -3.56 -5.79 9.66
CA LYS A 154 -2.97 -4.77 8.76
C LYS A 154 -4.02 -4.14 7.82
N PRO A 155 -4.02 -2.81 7.60
CA PRO A 155 -4.97 -2.16 6.70
C PRO A 155 -4.87 -2.62 5.24
N ARG A 156 -6.02 -2.69 4.53
CA ARG A 156 -6.06 -3.12 3.12
C ARG A 156 -5.22 -2.27 2.19
N ASN A 157 -5.18 -0.96 2.43
CA ASN A 157 -4.36 0.01 1.68
C ASN A 157 -2.85 -0.11 1.95
N GLU A 158 -2.43 -0.94 2.90
CA GLU A 158 -1.02 -1.22 3.24
C GLU A 158 -0.61 -2.67 2.89
N GLY A 159 -1.45 -3.41 2.16
CA GLY A 159 -1.21 -4.81 1.82
C GLY A 159 -1.58 -5.77 2.95
N GLY A 160 -2.71 -5.52 3.64
CA GLY A 160 -3.32 -6.42 4.61
C GLY A 160 -4.73 -6.85 4.21
N LEU A 161 -5.32 -7.80 4.92
CA LEU A 161 -6.69 -8.26 4.64
C LEU A 161 -7.74 -7.38 5.32
N GLY A 162 -7.42 -6.74 6.45
CA GLY A 162 -8.44 -6.21 7.35
C GLY A 162 -9.31 -7.34 7.90
N ASN A 163 -10.54 -7.01 8.30
CA ASN A 163 -11.52 -8.03 8.71
C ASN A 163 -11.96 -8.90 7.50
N ILE A 164 -12.03 -10.21 7.71
CA ILE A 164 -12.44 -11.23 6.74
C ILE A 164 -13.54 -12.13 7.32
N ASN A 165 -14.39 -12.68 6.46
CA ASN A 165 -15.62 -13.33 6.88
C ASN A 165 -15.49 -14.85 7.16
N PHE A 166 -14.31 -15.45 6.94
CA PHE A 166 -14.07 -16.88 7.09
C PHE A 166 -12.64 -17.14 7.63
N PRO A 167 -12.36 -18.32 8.24
CA PRO A 167 -11.07 -18.63 8.86
C PRO A 167 -9.90 -18.88 7.88
N LEU A 168 -8.69 -18.65 8.36
CA LEU A 168 -7.42 -19.02 7.71
C LEU A 168 -6.66 -20.05 8.56
N MET A 169 -6.31 -21.20 7.99
CA MET A 169 -5.66 -22.35 8.66
C MET A 169 -4.15 -22.39 8.44
N ALA A 170 -3.42 -22.59 9.53
CA ALA A 170 -1.96 -22.51 9.58
C ALA A 170 -1.30 -23.91 9.48
N ASP A 171 -0.84 -24.30 8.30
CA ASP A 171 -0.14 -25.57 8.01
C ASP A 171 1.37 -25.48 8.30
N VAL A 172 1.71 -25.13 9.55
CA VAL A 172 3.09 -24.78 9.97
C VAL A 172 4.09 -25.94 9.86
N ASP A 173 3.61 -27.19 9.93
CA ASP A 173 4.44 -28.39 9.70
C ASP A 173 4.33 -28.96 8.27
N LYS A 174 3.56 -28.28 7.40
CA LYS A 174 3.41 -28.52 5.97
C LYS A 174 2.77 -29.86 5.59
N LYS A 175 2.15 -30.56 6.55
CA LYS A 175 1.52 -31.86 6.33
C LYS A 175 0.22 -31.72 5.54
N ILE A 176 -0.60 -30.71 5.80
CA ILE A 176 -1.90 -30.58 5.14
C ILE A 176 -1.67 -30.30 3.64
N ALA A 177 -0.73 -29.44 3.29
CA ALA A 177 -0.31 -29.21 1.92
C ALA A 177 0.34 -30.46 1.29
N ALA A 178 1.04 -31.31 2.05
CA ALA A 178 1.60 -32.56 1.56
C ALA A 178 0.52 -33.63 1.30
N ASP A 179 -0.43 -33.81 2.22
CA ASP A 179 -1.51 -34.80 2.16
C ASP A 179 -2.55 -34.46 1.09
N TYR A 180 -2.78 -33.17 0.84
CA TYR A 180 -3.56 -32.69 -0.30
C TYR A 180 -2.74 -32.62 -1.62
N GLY A 181 -1.44 -32.95 -1.58
CA GLY A 181 -0.57 -33.02 -2.77
C GLY A 181 -0.23 -31.68 -3.42
N VAL A 182 -0.34 -30.57 -2.67
CA VAL A 182 -0.13 -29.18 -3.16
C VAL A 182 1.15 -28.52 -2.64
N LEU A 183 1.88 -29.16 -1.72
CA LEU A 183 3.17 -28.69 -1.23
C LEU A 183 4.19 -28.64 -2.39
N ASN A 184 4.68 -27.45 -2.73
CA ASN A 184 5.74 -27.26 -3.71
C ASN A 184 7.06 -27.83 -3.18
N LYS A 185 7.77 -28.59 -4.04
CA LYS A 185 9.05 -29.25 -3.71
C LYS A 185 10.22 -28.74 -4.56
N ASN A 186 9.98 -27.85 -5.53
CA ASN A 186 10.95 -27.40 -6.53
C ASN A 186 10.99 -25.87 -6.63
N GLY A 187 11.96 -25.32 -7.38
CA GLY A 187 12.02 -23.88 -7.69
C GLY A 187 12.35 -22.97 -6.50
N ASN A 188 12.25 -21.66 -6.72
CA ASN A 188 12.67 -20.65 -5.75
C ASN A 188 11.75 -20.58 -4.50
N ASP A 189 10.44 -20.84 -4.65
CA ASP A 189 9.48 -20.89 -3.53
C ASP A 189 9.30 -22.32 -2.96
N GLN A 190 10.39 -23.12 -2.94
CA GLN A 190 10.39 -24.49 -2.42
C GLN A 190 9.82 -24.55 -0.99
N GLY A 191 8.84 -25.43 -0.77
CA GLY A 191 8.20 -25.61 0.51
C GLY A 191 7.07 -24.63 0.82
N THR A 192 6.64 -23.80 -0.11
CA THR A 192 5.31 -23.14 -0.06
C THR A 192 4.23 -24.10 -0.60
N CYS A 193 2.94 -23.76 -0.51
CA CYS A 193 1.87 -24.55 -1.16
C CYS A 193 1.36 -23.86 -2.45
N LEU A 194 1.15 -24.65 -3.50
CA LEU A 194 0.63 -24.15 -4.79
C LEU A 194 -0.83 -23.69 -4.67
N ARG A 195 -1.19 -22.73 -5.51
CA ARG A 195 -2.50 -22.05 -5.51
C ARG A 195 -3.60 -23.00 -5.95
N SER A 196 -4.30 -23.58 -4.99
CA SER A 196 -5.15 -24.75 -5.21
C SER A 196 -6.49 -24.59 -4.51
N THR A 197 -7.57 -25.13 -5.08
CA THR A 197 -8.91 -25.09 -4.48
C THR A 197 -9.58 -26.45 -4.57
N PHE A 198 -9.99 -27.00 -3.43
CA PHE A 198 -10.75 -28.24 -3.30
C PHE A 198 -12.19 -27.91 -2.93
N ILE A 199 -13.16 -28.50 -3.63
CA ILE A 199 -14.56 -28.50 -3.21
C ILE A 199 -14.85 -29.87 -2.61
N ILE A 200 -15.21 -29.85 -1.33
CA ILE A 200 -15.55 -31.01 -0.49
C ILE A 200 -17.06 -30.92 -0.18
N ASP A 201 -17.76 -32.06 -0.20
CA ASP A 201 -19.22 -32.11 0.02
C ASP A 201 -19.64 -32.42 1.48
N ASP A 202 -20.95 -32.52 1.72
CA ASP A 202 -21.57 -32.85 3.01
C ASP A 202 -21.19 -34.24 3.58
N GLN A 203 -20.54 -35.07 2.76
CA GLN A 203 -20.02 -36.40 3.12
C GLN A 203 -18.48 -36.42 3.26
N GLN A 204 -17.83 -35.25 3.24
CA GLN A 204 -16.38 -35.06 3.21
C GLN A 204 -15.67 -35.66 1.97
N ILE A 205 -16.37 -35.88 0.86
CA ILE A 205 -15.77 -36.39 -0.38
C ILE A 205 -15.23 -35.22 -1.22
N VAL A 206 -14.05 -35.37 -1.83
CA VAL A 206 -13.49 -34.39 -2.77
C VAL A 206 -14.22 -34.48 -4.12
N ARG A 207 -14.92 -33.40 -4.50
CA ARG A 207 -15.78 -33.33 -5.69
C ARG A 207 -15.20 -32.49 -6.82
N HIS A 208 -14.34 -31.54 -6.51
CA HIS A 208 -13.60 -30.77 -7.50
C HIS A 208 -12.21 -30.38 -6.97
N LEU A 209 -11.29 -30.19 -7.91
CA LEU A 209 -9.93 -29.67 -7.70
C LEU A 209 -9.60 -28.69 -8.84
N ALA A 210 -9.19 -27.49 -8.48
CA ALA A 210 -8.45 -26.57 -9.34
C ALA A 210 -7.04 -26.35 -8.79
N MET A 211 -6.04 -26.27 -9.67
CA MET A 211 -4.66 -25.93 -9.32
C MET A 211 -4.15 -24.92 -10.36
N ASN A 212 -3.65 -23.78 -9.87
CA ASN A 212 -3.17 -22.67 -10.68
C ASN A 212 -1.67 -22.43 -10.40
N ASP A 213 -0.98 -21.97 -11.43
CA ASP A 213 0.34 -21.37 -11.29
C ASP A 213 0.26 -19.99 -10.61
N PHE A 214 1.39 -19.50 -10.08
CA PHE A 214 1.51 -18.27 -9.29
C PHE A 214 0.84 -17.07 -9.95
N ALA A 215 0.94 -16.92 -11.27
CA ALA A 215 0.36 -15.80 -12.02
C ALA A 215 -1.17 -15.87 -12.25
N GLY A 216 -1.82 -17.05 -12.17
CA GLY A 216 -3.20 -17.24 -12.67
C GLY A 216 -4.30 -16.91 -11.65
N HIS A 217 -5.09 -15.85 -11.86
CA HIS A 217 -6.08 -15.39 -10.89
C HIS A 217 -7.25 -16.37 -10.65
N LEU A 218 -7.53 -16.69 -9.39
CA LEU A 218 -8.74 -17.37 -8.92
C LEU A 218 -9.87 -16.35 -8.69
N ARG A 219 -11.13 -16.74 -8.95
CA ARG A 219 -12.32 -15.92 -8.70
C ARG A 219 -13.37 -16.71 -7.94
N ALA A 220 -13.85 -16.14 -6.84
CA ALA A 220 -14.81 -16.76 -5.94
C ALA A 220 -16.16 -17.04 -6.62
N GLU A 221 -16.56 -16.25 -7.62
CA GLU A 221 -17.81 -16.47 -8.36
C GLU A 221 -17.80 -17.77 -9.19
N GLU A 222 -16.63 -18.21 -9.68
CA GLU A 222 -16.51 -19.46 -10.45
C GLU A 222 -16.55 -20.68 -9.52
N ILE A 223 -15.86 -20.62 -8.37
CA ILE A 223 -15.96 -21.67 -7.34
C ILE A 223 -17.39 -21.75 -6.78
N LEU A 224 -18.07 -20.61 -6.61
CA LEU A 224 -19.49 -20.56 -6.25
C LEU A 224 -20.40 -21.20 -7.31
N ARG A 225 -20.09 -21.02 -8.61
CA ARG A 225 -20.80 -21.69 -9.72
C ARG A 225 -20.61 -23.21 -9.65
N MET A 226 -19.40 -23.68 -9.38
CA MET A 226 -19.09 -25.10 -9.23
C MET A 226 -19.80 -25.73 -8.01
N VAL A 227 -19.76 -25.09 -6.83
CA VAL A 227 -20.47 -25.56 -5.62
C VAL A 227 -21.96 -25.77 -5.91
N LYS A 228 -22.62 -24.82 -6.59
CA LYS A 228 -24.04 -24.95 -6.99
C LYS A 228 -24.26 -26.14 -7.93
N GLY A 229 -23.43 -26.28 -8.98
CA GLY A 229 -23.56 -27.37 -9.95
C GLY A 229 -23.39 -28.76 -9.33
N ILE A 230 -22.49 -28.90 -8.35
CA ILE A 230 -22.30 -30.15 -7.60
C ILE A 230 -23.53 -30.42 -6.72
N GLN A 231 -23.97 -29.44 -5.92
CA GLN A 231 -25.16 -29.59 -5.07
C GLN A 231 -26.45 -29.88 -5.85
N GLU A 232 -26.62 -29.33 -7.05
CA GLU A 232 -27.78 -29.61 -7.89
C GLU A 232 -27.76 -31.05 -8.42
N ASN A 233 -26.61 -31.58 -8.82
CA ASN A 233 -26.44 -32.98 -9.21
C ASN A 233 -26.76 -33.93 -8.04
N ASP A 234 -26.30 -33.59 -6.82
CA ASP A 234 -26.51 -34.43 -5.64
C ASP A 234 -27.92 -34.34 -5.05
N ARG A 235 -28.68 -33.28 -5.36
CA ARG A 235 -30.14 -33.21 -5.11
C ARG A 235 -30.97 -34.00 -6.13
N ILE A 236 -30.42 -34.26 -7.33
CA ILE A 236 -31.09 -35.01 -8.41
C ILE A 236 -30.84 -36.53 -8.28
N ARG A 237 -29.82 -36.94 -7.53
CA ARG A 237 -29.52 -38.36 -7.23
C ARG A 237 -30.28 -38.83 -5.98
N PRO A 238 -31.06 -39.93 -6.05
CA PRO A 238 -31.65 -40.54 -4.85
C PRO A 238 -30.58 -41.03 -3.87
N LYS A 239 -30.76 -40.76 -2.56
CA LYS A 239 -29.89 -41.30 -1.50
C LYS A 239 -30.24 -42.77 -1.20
N SER A 240 -29.82 -43.68 -2.09
CA SER A 240 -29.94 -45.14 -1.86
C SER A 240 -28.88 -45.96 -2.60
N GLN A 241 -27.85 -46.41 -1.87
CA GLN A 241 -27.24 -47.75 -2.00
C GLN A 241 -26.16 -47.95 -0.93
N THR A 242 -26.57 -48.49 0.22
CA THR A 242 -25.68 -49.33 1.04
C THR A 242 -25.32 -50.58 0.24
N ALA A 243 -24.12 -51.13 0.45
CA ALA A 243 -23.60 -52.20 -0.39
C ALA A 243 -24.36 -53.54 -0.20
N ALA A 244 -25.08 -53.97 -1.23
CA ALA A 244 -25.52 -55.34 -1.45
C ALA A 244 -25.71 -55.61 -2.96
N ASP A 245 -25.52 -56.87 -3.34
CA ASP A 245 -25.88 -57.55 -4.59
C ASP A 245 -25.36 -57.09 -5.97
N LYS A 246 -24.99 -58.10 -6.76
CA LYS A 246 -24.60 -58.03 -8.17
C LYS A 246 -25.70 -58.68 -9.02
N SER A 247 -26.18 -58.05 -10.10
CA SER A 247 -26.59 -58.73 -11.34
C SER A 247 -27.07 -57.77 -12.45
N SER A 248 -27.13 -58.32 -13.68
CA SER A 248 -28.08 -57.97 -14.76
C SER A 248 -28.36 -56.49 -15.08
N ALA A 249 -27.49 -55.92 -15.91
CA ALA A 249 -27.76 -55.54 -17.31
C ALA A 249 -29.14 -55.02 -17.79
N LYS A 250 -29.02 -54.16 -18.84
CA LYS A 250 -29.92 -53.92 -19.99
C LYS A 250 -31.04 -52.85 -19.93
N GLU A 251 -31.00 -52.07 -21.03
CA GLU A 251 -32.11 -51.54 -21.82
C GLU A 251 -33.02 -50.43 -21.27
N ALA A 252 -33.49 -49.61 -22.21
CA ALA A 252 -34.11 -48.32 -21.98
C ALA A 252 -35.64 -48.40 -22.01
N LYS A 253 -36.28 -47.37 -21.44
CA LYS A 253 -37.35 -46.64 -22.14
C LYS A 253 -37.65 -45.29 -21.48
N GLN A 254 -38.26 -44.40 -22.26
CA GLN A 254 -39.04 -43.29 -21.74
C GLN A 254 -40.35 -43.86 -21.18
N GLU A 255 -40.83 -43.35 -20.05
CA GLU A 255 -42.21 -42.84 -20.00
C GLU A 255 -42.41 -41.92 -18.81
N SER A 256 -43.46 -41.10 -18.88
CA SER A 256 -43.84 -40.18 -17.82
C SER A 256 -44.77 -40.87 -16.83
N ASN A 257 -44.70 -40.47 -15.56
CA ASN A 257 -45.95 -40.13 -14.91
C ASN A 257 -45.82 -39.02 -13.87
N SER A 258 -46.91 -38.29 -13.71
CA SER A 258 -47.09 -37.23 -12.74
C SER A 258 -47.45 -37.78 -11.36
N LYS A 259 -47.08 -37.05 -10.31
CA LYS A 259 -48.00 -36.77 -9.19
C LYS A 259 -47.56 -35.54 -8.41
N SER A 260 -48.53 -34.69 -8.11
CA SER A 260 -48.35 -33.46 -7.31
C SER A 260 -48.16 -33.80 -5.84
N PHE A 261 -47.37 -32.99 -5.13
CA PHE A 261 -47.71 -32.60 -3.77
C PHE A 261 -47.51 -31.09 -3.59
N SER A 262 -48.63 -30.36 -3.64
CA SER A 262 -48.75 -28.95 -3.32
C SER A 262 -48.95 -28.73 -1.82
N ASN A 263 -48.29 -27.74 -1.22
CA ASN A 263 -48.98 -26.59 -0.59
C ASN A 263 -48.04 -25.59 0.11
N LEU A 264 -48.57 -24.37 0.31
CA LEU A 264 -48.05 -23.17 1.01
C LEU A 264 -47.21 -22.19 0.14
N PRO A 265 -47.46 -20.86 0.26
CA PRO A 265 -48.16 -20.25 -0.88
C PRO A 265 -47.68 -18.86 -1.36
N SER A 266 -47.99 -18.59 -2.64
CA SER A 266 -48.28 -17.28 -3.27
C SER A 266 -47.15 -16.26 -3.47
N ASN A 267 -47.19 -15.38 -4.49
CA ASN A 267 -47.77 -15.49 -5.84
C ASN A 267 -47.18 -14.37 -6.74
N LYS A 268 -46.31 -14.72 -7.70
CA LYS A 268 -46.04 -13.90 -8.90
C LYS A 268 -45.67 -14.83 -10.06
N LYS A 269 -46.41 -14.74 -11.17
CA LYS A 269 -46.04 -15.41 -12.43
C LYS A 269 -44.68 -14.94 -12.93
N THR A 270 -43.86 -15.85 -13.46
CA THR A 270 -42.53 -15.53 -14.00
C THR A 270 -42.64 -14.77 -15.32
N ILE A 271 -41.56 -14.14 -15.77
CA ILE A 271 -41.60 -13.34 -17.02
C ILE A 271 -41.79 -14.26 -18.22
N PHE A 272 -41.20 -15.47 -18.18
CA PHE A 272 -41.48 -16.58 -19.10
C PHE A 272 -42.99 -16.87 -19.22
N GLU A 273 -43.71 -16.99 -18.10
CA GLU A 273 -45.16 -17.22 -18.11
C GLU A 273 -45.95 -15.99 -18.62
N LYS A 274 -45.49 -14.77 -18.34
CA LYS A 274 -46.13 -13.52 -18.82
C LYS A 274 -46.06 -13.36 -20.34
N ILE A 275 -44.99 -13.81 -20.99
CA ILE A 275 -44.78 -13.62 -22.44
C ILE A 275 -45.34 -14.75 -23.32
N GLY A 276 -45.96 -15.78 -22.73
CA GLY A 276 -46.50 -16.94 -23.48
C GLY A 276 -45.62 -18.19 -23.49
N GLY A 277 -44.61 -18.27 -22.62
CA GLY A 277 -43.79 -19.48 -22.45
C GLY A 277 -42.83 -19.76 -23.60
N GLU A 278 -42.56 -21.05 -23.83
CA GLU A 278 -41.48 -21.47 -24.74
C GLU A 278 -41.78 -21.19 -26.22
N GLU A 279 -43.02 -21.39 -26.69
CA GLU A 279 -43.43 -21.11 -28.07
C GLU A 279 -43.22 -19.63 -28.44
N ALA A 280 -43.56 -18.72 -27.52
CA ALA A 280 -43.34 -17.29 -27.71
C ALA A 280 -41.86 -16.91 -27.73
N ILE A 281 -41.01 -17.60 -26.94
CA ILE A 281 -39.56 -17.40 -26.95
C ILE A 281 -38.94 -17.94 -28.25
N GLU A 282 -39.41 -19.07 -28.77
CA GLU A 282 -38.96 -19.60 -30.07
C GLU A 282 -39.33 -18.66 -31.22
N ALA A 283 -40.57 -18.13 -31.22
CA ALA A 283 -40.99 -17.09 -32.16
C ALA A 283 -40.13 -15.82 -32.03
N ALA A 284 -39.86 -15.35 -30.81
CA ALA A 284 -39.03 -14.18 -30.54
C ALA A 284 -37.60 -14.37 -31.05
N VAL A 285 -36.94 -15.48 -30.75
CA VAL A 285 -35.58 -15.77 -31.24
C VAL A 285 -35.52 -15.81 -32.77
N LYS A 286 -36.53 -16.41 -33.41
CA LYS A 286 -36.62 -16.53 -34.87
C LYS A 286 -36.79 -15.17 -35.57
N ILE A 287 -37.62 -14.27 -35.02
CA ILE A 287 -37.79 -12.90 -35.54
C ILE A 287 -36.55 -12.04 -35.22
N PHE A 288 -35.99 -12.17 -34.02
CA PHE A 288 -34.82 -11.43 -33.57
C PHE A 288 -33.60 -11.68 -34.46
N TYR A 289 -33.25 -12.94 -34.72
CA TYR A 289 -32.13 -13.24 -35.62
C TYR A 289 -32.40 -12.87 -37.07
N LYS A 290 -33.66 -12.89 -37.55
CA LYS A 290 -34.01 -12.33 -38.87
C LYS A 290 -33.66 -10.84 -38.97
N LYS A 291 -33.82 -10.07 -37.89
CA LYS A 291 -33.40 -8.65 -37.83
C LYS A 291 -31.88 -8.49 -37.71
N MET A 292 -31.25 -9.24 -36.80
CA MET A 292 -29.79 -9.21 -36.60
C MET A 292 -28.99 -9.59 -37.86
N LEU A 293 -29.47 -10.54 -38.67
CA LEU A 293 -28.84 -10.92 -39.93
C LEU A 293 -29.12 -9.94 -41.08
N ALA A 294 -30.13 -9.09 -40.96
CA ALA A 294 -30.44 -8.04 -41.94
C ALA A 294 -29.72 -6.70 -41.66
N ASP A 295 -29.27 -6.46 -40.42
CA ASP A 295 -28.53 -5.25 -40.06
C ASP A 295 -27.03 -5.37 -40.43
N PRO A 296 -26.50 -4.49 -41.29
CA PRO A 296 -25.12 -4.60 -41.79
C PRO A 296 -24.04 -4.36 -40.72
N LYS A 297 -24.38 -3.76 -39.56
CA LYS A 297 -23.42 -3.51 -38.47
C LYS A 297 -23.18 -4.74 -37.59
N VAL A 298 -24.19 -5.60 -37.44
CA VAL A 298 -24.13 -6.76 -36.52
C VAL A 298 -24.19 -8.12 -37.22
N SER A 299 -24.76 -8.21 -38.42
CA SER A 299 -24.76 -9.45 -39.24
C SER A 299 -23.36 -10.02 -39.51
N GLN A 300 -22.33 -9.15 -39.58
CA GLN A 300 -20.94 -9.55 -39.79
C GLN A 300 -20.39 -10.54 -38.75
N PHE A 301 -20.91 -10.53 -37.51
CA PHE A 301 -20.45 -11.41 -36.43
C PHE A 301 -21.02 -12.84 -36.53
N PHE A 302 -21.92 -13.12 -37.48
CA PHE A 302 -22.63 -14.40 -37.61
C PHE A 302 -22.24 -15.21 -38.86
N LYS A 303 -21.30 -14.73 -39.68
CA LYS A 303 -20.95 -15.33 -40.99
C LYS A 303 -20.56 -16.81 -40.91
N ASP A 304 -19.82 -17.19 -39.86
CA ASP A 304 -19.28 -18.54 -39.67
C ASP A 304 -20.00 -19.31 -38.54
N ILE A 305 -21.22 -18.89 -38.18
CA ILE A 305 -22.01 -19.47 -37.08
C ILE A 305 -23.14 -20.36 -37.62
N ASP A 306 -23.24 -21.58 -37.09
CA ASP A 306 -24.41 -22.45 -37.27
C ASP A 306 -25.64 -21.80 -36.60
N MET A 307 -26.44 -21.11 -37.41
CA MET A 307 -27.63 -20.40 -36.93
C MET A 307 -28.72 -21.34 -36.41
N THR A 308 -28.79 -22.59 -36.85
CA THR A 308 -29.76 -23.58 -36.33
C THR A 308 -29.45 -23.88 -34.86
N LYS A 309 -28.17 -24.16 -34.58
CA LYS A 309 -27.67 -24.38 -33.23
C LYS A 309 -27.70 -23.11 -32.39
N GLN A 310 -27.39 -21.95 -32.97
CA GLN A 310 -27.47 -20.66 -32.28
C GLN A 310 -28.91 -20.31 -31.86
N HIS A 311 -29.90 -20.54 -32.72
CA HIS A 311 -31.31 -20.36 -32.37
C HIS A 311 -31.71 -21.27 -31.19
N SER A 312 -31.41 -22.57 -31.27
CA SER A 312 -31.73 -23.52 -30.20
C SER A 312 -31.07 -23.14 -28.86
N GLN A 313 -29.81 -22.70 -28.89
CA GLN A 313 -29.11 -22.23 -27.69
C GLN A 313 -29.71 -20.91 -27.15
N GLN A 314 -30.12 -19.99 -28.02
CA GLN A 314 -30.74 -18.73 -27.59
C GLN A 314 -32.15 -18.92 -27.01
N VAL A 315 -32.95 -19.85 -27.55
CA VAL A 315 -34.25 -20.25 -26.97
C VAL A 315 -34.04 -20.85 -25.58
N SER A 316 -33.07 -21.77 -25.43
CA SER A 316 -32.69 -22.33 -24.13
C SER A 316 -32.23 -21.25 -23.13
N PHE A 317 -31.41 -20.29 -23.59
CA PHE A 317 -30.91 -19.20 -22.76
C PHE A 317 -32.04 -18.27 -22.27
N LEU A 318 -32.89 -17.78 -23.18
CA LEU A 318 -33.98 -16.88 -22.82
C LEU A 318 -35.07 -17.57 -22.01
N SER A 319 -35.36 -18.85 -22.29
CA SER A 319 -36.27 -19.67 -21.47
C SER A 319 -35.79 -19.77 -20.03
N PHE A 320 -34.49 -20.01 -19.82
CA PHE A 320 -33.88 -19.99 -18.49
C PHE A 320 -33.91 -18.59 -17.86
N ALA A 321 -33.42 -17.57 -18.57
CA ALA A 321 -33.20 -16.22 -18.04
C ALA A 321 -34.50 -15.50 -17.64
N LEU A 322 -35.63 -15.81 -18.27
CA LEU A 322 -36.94 -15.22 -17.97
C LEU A 322 -37.74 -16.02 -16.91
N GLY A 323 -37.17 -17.10 -16.36
CA GLY A 323 -37.77 -17.91 -15.29
C GLY A 323 -38.66 -19.06 -15.78
N GLY A 324 -38.29 -19.69 -16.90
CA GLY A 324 -38.88 -20.93 -17.40
C GLY A 324 -38.23 -22.21 -16.84
N PRO A 325 -38.76 -23.40 -17.17
CA PRO A 325 -38.38 -24.65 -16.52
C PRO A 325 -37.07 -25.27 -17.05
N LYS A 326 -36.57 -24.85 -18.22
CA LYS A 326 -35.35 -25.41 -18.82
C LYS A 326 -34.11 -24.69 -18.30
N LYS A 327 -33.08 -25.45 -17.92
CA LYS A 327 -31.76 -24.91 -17.54
C LYS A 327 -30.90 -24.67 -18.78
N TYR A 328 -30.20 -23.55 -18.84
CA TYR A 328 -29.21 -23.27 -19.86
C TYR A 328 -27.84 -23.89 -19.50
N VAL A 329 -27.16 -24.48 -20.49
CA VAL A 329 -25.88 -25.21 -20.30
C VAL A 329 -24.79 -24.75 -21.28
N GLY A 330 -24.97 -23.58 -21.92
CA GLY A 330 -24.00 -23.00 -22.85
C GLY A 330 -22.99 -22.07 -22.17
N LYS A 331 -22.21 -21.35 -22.99
CA LYS A 331 -21.20 -20.36 -22.54
C LYS A 331 -21.88 -19.19 -21.81
N SER A 332 -21.20 -18.57 -20.83
CA SER A 332 -21.73 -17.33 -20.24
C SER A 332 -21.78 -16.20 -21.27
N MET A 333 -22.57 -15.15 -21.01
CA MET A 333 -22.61 -13.96 -21.86
C MET A 333 -21.23 -13.33 -22.06
N ARG A 334 -20.31 -13.46 -21.09
CA ARG A 334 -18.92 -13.03 -21.27
C ARG A 334 -18.12 -13.99 -22.15
N ASP A 335 -18.18 -15.30 -21.85
CA ASP A 335 -17.35 -16.29 -22.55
C ASP A 335 -17.74 -16.49 -24.02
N ALA A 336 -18.99 -16.19 -24.37
CA ALA A 336 -19.50 -16.18 -25.74
C ALA A 336 -19.00 -14.95 -26.54
N HIS A 337 -18.97 -13.76 -25.94
CA HIS A 337 -18.75 -12.50 -26.66
C HIS A 337 -17.33 -11.90 -26.50
N GLN A 338 -16.52 -12.36 -25.52
CA GLN A 338 -15.18 -11.81 -25.25
C GLN A 338 -14.24 -11.73 -26.46
N TYR A 339 -14.38 -12.66 -27.42
CA TYR A 339 -13.56 -12.71 -28.64
C TYR A 339 -14.10 -11.80 -29.76
N LEU A 340 -15.37 -11.41 -29.72
CA LEU A 340 -16.06 -10.62 -30.74
C LEU A 340 -15.75 -9.11 -30.63
N ARG A 341 -15.17 -8.67 -29.50
CA ARG A 341 -14.77 -7.26 -29.24
C ARG A 341 -15.89 -6.23 -29.41
N LEU A 342 -17.13 -6.64 -29.14
CA LEU A 342 -18.32 -5.81 -29.33
C LEU A 342 -18.24 -4.48 -28.55
N THR A 343 -18.69 -3.41 -29.19
CA THR A 343 -18.77 -2.06 -28.63
C THR A 343 -20.14 -1.77 -28.01
N ASN A 344 -20.26 -0.67 -27.27
CA ASN A 344 -21.55 -0.19 -26.78
C ASN A 344 -22.57 0.03 -27.91
N ALA A 345 -22.15 0.55 -29.06
CA ALA A 345 -23.05 0.81 -30.18
C ALA A 345 -23.65 -0.47 -30.77
N GLU A 346 -22.85 -1.54 -30.89
CA GLU A 346 -23.34 -2.85 -31.37
C GLU A 346 -24.25 -3.53 -30.33
N PHE A 347 -23.96 -3.36 -29.03
CA PHE A 347 -24.86 -3.79 -27.96
C PHE A 347 -26.20 -3.03 -28.00
N ASP A 348 -26.18 -1.70 -28.17
CA ASP A 348 -27.38 -0.86 -28.25
C ASP A 348 -28.25 -1.21 -29.47
N ILE A 349 -27.64 -1.46 -30.63
CA ILE A 349 -28.33 -1.97 -31.83
C ILE A 349 -28.97 -3.33 -31.55
N THR A 350 -28.23 -4.24 -30.90
CA THR A 350 -28.72 -5.58 -30.54
C THR A 350 -29.92 -5.51 -29.59
N VAL A 351 -29.87 -4.65 -28.56
CA VAL A 351 -31.00 -4.42 -27.64
C VAL A 351 -32.19 -3.77 -28.37
N GLY A 352 -31.94 -2.83 -29.29
CA GLY A 352 -32.99 -2.22 -30.12
C GLY A 352 -33.75 -3.23 -30.98
N HIS A 353 -33.05 -4.15 -31.65
CA HIS A 353 -33.67 -5.23 -32.43
C HIS A 353 -34.48 -6.20 -31.56
N LEU A 354 -34.05 -6.47 -30.32
CA LEU A 354 -34.79 -7.30 -29.38
C LEU A 354 -36.06 -6.59 -28.88
N VAL A 355 -35.97 -5.33 -28.47
CA VAL A 355 -37.13 -4.52 -28.05
C VAL A 355 -38.16 -4.40 -29.19
N SER A 356 -37.71 -4.14 -30.42
CA SER A 356 -38.59 -4.14 -31.59
C SER A 356 -39.23 -5.53 -31.82
N THR A 357 -38.49 -6.62 -31.64
CA THR A 357 -39.05 -7.98 -31.79
C THR A 357 -40.12 -8.32 -30.74
N LEU A 358 -39.95 -7.87 -29.50
CA LEU A 358 -40.98 -8.06 -28.47
C LEU A 358 -42.24 -7.22 -28.76
N LYS A 359 -42.09 -6.02 -29.36
CA LYS A 359 -43.23 -5.22 -29.83
C LYS A 359 -43.97 -5.87 -31.00
N ASP A 360 -43.26 -6.42 -31.99
CA ASP A 360 -43.87 -7.15 -33.12
C ASP A 360 -44.68 -8.39 -32.66
N LEU A 361 -44.36 -8.95 -31.48
CA LEU A 361 -45.08 -10.05 -30.84
C LEU A 361 -46.20 -9.60 -29.89
N ASN A 362 -46.55 -8.30 -29.89
CA ASN A 362 -47.57 -7.70 -29.01
C ASN A 362 -47.32 -7.94 -27.50
N ILE A 363 -46.06 -8.06 -27.07
CA ILE A 363 -45.71 -8.16 -25.66
C ILE A 363 -45.92 -6.80 -24.96
N ASP A 364 -46.56 -6.82 -23.79
CA ASP A 364 -46.87 -5.64 -22.99
C ASP A 364 -45.63 -4.78 -22.68
N GLU A 365 -45.77 -3.46 -22.79
CA GLU A 365 -44.63 -2.52 -22.69
C GLU A 365 -44.03 -2.43 -21.28
N ALA A 366 -44.79 -2.73 -20.22
CA ALA A 366 -44.23 -2.87 -18.88
C ALA A 366 -43.39 -4.15 -18.76
N VAL A 367 -43.78 -5.24 -19.43
CA VAL A 367 -42.98 -6.48 -19.51
C VAL A 367 -41.73 -6.30 -20.36
N ILE A 368 -41.81 -5.58 -21.49
CA ILE A 368 -40.63 -5.18 -22.28
C ILE A 368 -39.67 -4.33 -21.43
N THR A 369 -40.20 -3.41 -20.62
CA THR A 369 -39.42 -2.60 -19.68
C THR A 369 -38.80 -3.45 -18.55
N GLU A 370 -39.47 -4.51 -18.09
CA GLU A 370 -38.95 -5.48 -17.11
C GLU A 370 -37.78 -6.28 -17.72
N ILE A 371 -37.90 -6.72 -18.98
CA ILE A 371 -36.85 -7.41 -19.75
C ILE A 371 -35.64 -6.50 -19.99
N GLY A 372 -35.84 -5.25 -20.42
CA GLY A 372 -34.75 -4.29 -20.63
C GLY A 372 -33.88 -4.08 -19.39
N LYS A 373 -34.51 -4.01 -18.20
CA LYS A 373 -33.82 -3.89 -16.91
C LYS A 373 -32.99 -5.13 -16.53
N MET A 374 -33.29 -6.31 -17.07
CA MET A 374 -32.49 -7.52 -16.88
C MET A 374 -31.32 -7.63 -17.86
N ILE A 375 -31.42 -7.01 -19.04
CA ILE A 375 -30.41 -7.08 -20.10
C ILE A 375 -29.35 -6.00 -19.95
N GLU A 376 -29.71 -4.79 -19.56
CA GLU A 376 -28.76 -3.67 -19.39
C GLU A 376 -27.56 -4.00 -18.46
N PRO A 377 -27.71 -4.72 -17.33
CA PRO A 377 -26.58 -5.16 -16.50
C PRO A 377 -25.58 -6.09 -17.20
N LEU A 378 -25.97 -6.76 -18.29
CA LEU A 378 -25.11 -7.65 -19.09
C LEU A 378 -24.20 -6.87 -20.05
N ARG A 379 -24.40 -5.56 -20.23
CA ARG A 379 -23.55 -4.69 -21.07
C ARG A 379 -22.07 -4.84 -20.73
N LYS A 380 -21.73 -4.83 -19.44
CA LYS A 380 -20.35 -5.01 -18.92
C LYS A 380 -19.73 -6.39 -19.23
N ASP A 381 -20.56 -7.37 -19.57
CA ASP A 381 -20.16 -8.75 -19.81
C ASP A 381 -20.04 -9.02 -21.32
N VAL A 382 -20.84 -8.35 -22.15
CA VAL A 382 -20.83 -8.47 -23.62
C VAL A 382 -19.89 -7.45 -24.28
N VAL A 383 -19.85 -6.22 -23.78
CA VAL A 383 -19.02 -5.13 -24.33
C VAL A 383 -17.59 -5.24 -23.83
N PHE A 384 -16.63 -5.30 -24.76
CA PHE A 384 -15.22 -5.43 -24.43
C PHE A 384 -14.70 -4.16 -23.74
N THR A 385 -14.32 -4.27 -22.47
CA THR A 385 -13.84 -3.16 -21.65
C THR A 385 -12.56 -3.55 -20.91
N GLN A 386 -11.41 -3.08 -21.42
CA GLN A 386 -10.15 -3.15 -20.70
C GLN A 386 -10.07 -2.06 -19.62
N SER A 387 -9.51 -2.40 -18.46
CA SER A 387 -8.83 -1.41 -17.62
C SER A 387 -7.58 -0.96 -18.37
N THR A 388 -7.69 0.16 -19.08
CA THR A 388 -6.65 0.67 -19.99
C THR A 388 -5.35 0.98 -19.25
N SER A 389 -4.21 0.54 -19.82
CA SER A 389 -2.87 0.96 -19.35
C SER A 389 -2.68 2.47 -19.56
N ILE A 390 -1.63 3.10 -19.00
CA ILE A 390 -1.36 4.51 -19.32
C ILE A 390 -1.08 4.67 -20.82
N TYR A 391 -0.38 3.71 -21.42
CA TYR A 391 -0.16 3.61 -22.87
C TYR A 391 -1.47 3.59 -23.67
N ASP A 392 -2.49 2.84 -23.24
CA ASP A 392 -3.80 2.82 -23.91
C ASP A 392 -4.59 4.12 -23.64
N GLN A 393 -4.54 4.66 -22.42
CA GLN A 393 -5.22 5.90 -22.03
C GLN A 393 -4.74 7.13 -22.80
N ILE A 394 -3.47 7.15 -23.26
CA ILE A 394 -2.94 8.21 -24.12
C ILE A 394 -3.16 7.96 -25.63
N GLY A 395 -3.82 6.86 -26.03
CA GLY A 395 -4.13 6.54 -27.42
C GLY A 395 -3.23 5.48 -28.10
N GLY A 396 -2.47 4.72 -27.31
CA GLY A 396 -1.67 3.58 -27.79
C GLY A 396 -0.55 3.95 -28.75
N GLU A 397 -0.19 3.01 -29.63
CA GLU A 397 1.01 3.11 -30.47
C GLU A 397 1.06 4.36 -31.36
N LYS A 398 -0.07 4.73 -31.98
CA LYS A 398 -0.13 5.89 -32.88
C LYS A 398 0.04 7.22 -32.15
N ALA A 399 -0.51 7.34 -30.95
CA ALA A 399 -0.33 8.53 -30.13
C ALA A 399 1.08 8.58 -29.50
N MET A 400 1.62 7.43 -29.10
CA MET A 400 3.03 7.31 -28.66
C MET A 400 4.00 7.72 -29.76
N GLU A 401 3.76 7.29 -31.00
CA GLU A 401 4.55 7.69 -32.17
C GLU A 401 4.51 9.20 -32.38
N GLN A 402 3.31 9.80 -32.44
CA GLN A 402 3.15 11.26 -32.58
C GLN A 402 3.77 12.04 -31.41
N ALA A 403 3.67 11.53 -30.19
CA ALA A 403 4.30 12.13 -29.02
C ALA A 403 5.83 12.15 -29.17
N VAL A 404 6.45 11.05 -29.57
CA VAL A 404 7.91 11.01 -29.76
C VAL A 404 8.36 11.92 -30.91
N GLU A 405 7.59 12.04 -32.00
CA GLU A 405 7.90 12.98 -33.09
C GLU A 405 7.82 14.46 -32.64
N ILE A 406 6.72 14.85 -31.97
CA ILE A 406 6.53 16.24 -31.48
C ILE A 406 7.54 16.58 -30.38
N PHE A 407 7.83 15.64 -29.48
CA PHE A 407 8.82 15.79 -28.43
C PHE A 407 10.22 16.02 -29.02
N TYR A 408 10.69 15.16 -29.93
CA TYR A 408 12.01 15.38 -30.53
C TYR A 408 12.06 16.59 -31.46
N LYS A 409 10.96 17.01 -32.07
CA LYS A 409 10.90 18.30 -32.76
C LYS A 409 11.22 19.45 -31.78
N ARG A 410 10.51 19.54 -30.66
CA ARG A 410 10.76 20.54 -29.60
C ARG A 410 12.20 20.49 -29.06
N MET A 411 12.72 19.29 -28.81
CA MET A 411 14.09 19.09 -28.32
C MET A 411 15.18 19.50 -29.33
N LEU A 412 14.90 19.44 -30.64
CA LEU A 412 15.82 19.89 -31.69
C LEU A 412 15.67 21.39 -32.01
N GLU A 413 14.51 21.99 -31.73
CA GLU A 413 14.25 23.43 -31.88
C GLU A 413 14.74 24.25 -30.66
N ASP A 414 14.88 23.65 -29.48
CA ASP A 414 15.37 24.34 -28.27
C ASP A 414 16.91 24.46 -28.23
N PRO A 415 17.49 25.67 -28.15
CA PRO A 415 18.92 25.89 -28.18
C PRO A 415 19.68 25.36 -26.94
N LYS A 416 19.01 25.09 -25.82
CA LYS A 416 19.63 24.56 -24.58
C LYS A 416 19.91 23.06 -24.65
N VAL A 417 19.15 22.32 -25.45
CA VAL A 417 19.21 20.84 -25.48
C VAL A 417 19.50 20.25 -26.87
N SER A 418 19.17 20.95 -27.96
CA SER A 418 19.47 20.52 -29.35
C SER A 418 20.95 20.20 -29.60
N GLY A 419 21.88 20.89 -28.90
CA GLY A 419 23.31 20.68 -29.01
C GLY A 419 23.78 19.25 -28.73
N PHE A 420 23.12 18.53 -27.83
CA PHE A 420 23.48 17.16 -27.45
C PHE A 420 23.12 16.12 -28.53
N PHE A 421 22.25 16.46 -29.48
CA PHE A 421 21.77 15.53 -30.51
C PHE A 421 22.57 15.57 -31.82
N LYS A 422 23.51 16.50 -31.98
CA LYS A 422 24.32 16.66 -33.20
C LYS A 422 25.02 15.39 -33.73
N PRO A 423 25.56 14.47 -32.90
CA PRO A 423 26.18 13.23 -33.37
C PRO A 423 25.24 12.01 -33.35
N ILE A 424 23.93 12.19 -33.11
CA ILE A 424 23.00 11.10 -32.85
C ILE A 424 22.13 10.81 -34.07
N ASP A 425 22.03 9.54 -34.47
CA ASP A 425 21.00 9.08 -35.41
C ASP A 425 19.61 9.24 -34.77
N MET A 426 18.93 10.33 -35.14
CA MET A 426 17.61 10.65 -34.61
C MET A 426 16.52 9.66 -35.04
N THR A 427 16.72 8.88 -36.11
CA THR A 427 15.77 7.84 -36.53
C THR A 427 15.82 6.69 -35.54
N LYS A 428 17.02 6.18 -35.26
CA LYS A 428 17.26 5.12 -34.27
C LYS A 428 16.94 5.57 -32.85
N GLN A 429 17.29 6.80 -32.48
CA GLN A 429 16.95 7.37 -31.17
C GLN A 429 15.43 7.48 -30.96
N LYS A 430 14.67 7.93 -31.97
CA LYS A 430 13.19 7.95 -31.91
C LYS A 430 12.61 6.55 -31.75
N GLN A 431 13.12 5.55 -32.48
CA GLN A 431 12.67 4.15 -32.33
C GLN A 431 12.95 3.61 -30.92
N MET A 432 14.15 3.86 -30.37
CA MET A 432 14.50 3.47 -29.00
C MET A 432 13.61 4.16 -27.96
N GLN A 433 13.31 5.45 -28.14
CA GLN A 433 12.43 6.19 -27.22
C GLN A 433 10.97 5.69 -27.29
N LYS A 434 10.45 5.36 -28.48
CA LYS A 434 9.11 4.74 -28.65
C LYS A 434 9.03 3.41 -27.90
N ALA A 435 10.07 2.57 -27.98
CA ALA A 435 10.12 1.31 -27.23
C ALA A 435 10.23 1.52 -25.71
N PHE A 436 11.04 2.47 -25.24
CA PHE A 436 11.19 2.78 -23.81
C PHE A 436 9.87 3.28 -23.20
N LEU A 437 9.24 4.26 -23.83
CA LEU A 437 7.99 4.86 -23.33
C LEU A 437 6.79 3.92 -23.48
N ALA A 438 6.79 3.01 -24.47
CA ALA A 438 5.81 1.93 -24.52
C ALA A 438 5.94 1.02 -23.29
N MET A 439 7.14 0.52 -23.00
CA MET A 439 7.40 -0.35 -21.84
C MET A 439 7.04 0.34 -20.51
N ALA A 440 7.54 1.56 -20.30
CA ALA A 440 7.38 2.31 -19.05
C ALA A 440 5.91 2.67 -18.71
N LEU A 441 5.04 2.77 -19.72
CA LEU A 441 3.63 3.15 -19.55
C LEU A 441 2.66 1.95 -19.67
N GLY A 442 3.17 0.72 -19.71
CA GLY A 442 2.39 -0.52 -19.71
C GLY A 442 1.93 -1.02 -21.09
N GLY A 443 2.58 -0.57 -22.16
CA GLY A 443 2.36 -1.05 -23.52
C GLY A 443 3.12 -2.35 -23.85
N PRO A 444 2.79 -3.01 -24.98
CA PRO A 444 3.17 -4.39 -25.27
C PRO A 444 4.61 -4.58 -25.83
N LYS A 445 5.50 -3.60 -25.69
CA LYS A 445 6.86 -3.63 -26.26
C LYS A 445 7.91 -3.56 -25.17
N GLU A 446 8.81 -4.55 -25.14
CA GLU A 446 9.99 -4.54 -24.27
C GLU A 446 11.06 -3.56 -24.77
N TYR A 447 11.78 -2.93 -23.84
CA TYR A 447 12.94 -2.10 -24.16
C TYR A 447 14.24 -2.85 -23.87
N LYS A 448 15.08 -3.05 -24.90
CA LYS A 448 16.35 -3.80 -24.83
C LYS A 448 17.59 -2.91 -25.01
N GLY A 449 17.47 -1.62 -24.64
CA GLY A 449 18.55 -0.64 -24.73
C GLY A 449 19.33 -0.46 -23.42
N ARG A 450 20.28 0.49 -23.41
CA ARG A 450 21.03 0.88 -22.21
C ARG A 450 20.09 1.48 -21.15
N ASN A 451 20.35 1.23 -19.87
CA ASN A 451 19.64 1.90 -18.79
C ASN A 451 19.89 3.43 -18.82
N MET A 452 19.02 4.21 -18.16
CA MET A 452 19.06 5.66 -18.23
C MET A 452 20.39 6.27 -17.76
N LYS A 453 21.09 5.63 -16.82
CA LYS A 453 22.37 6.12 -16.31
C LYS A 453 23.49 5.93 -17.32
N ASP A 454 23.65 4.73 -17.87
CA ASP A 454 24.68 4.41 -18.86
C ASP A 454 24.40 5.02 -20.24
N ALA A 455 23.16 5.43 -20.49
CA ALA A 455 22.76 6.20 -21.67
C ALA A 455 23.15 7.69 -21.58
N HIS A 456 23.22 8.29 -20.38
CA HIS A 456 23.44 9.74 -20.22
C HIS A 456 24.74 10.12 -19.50
N SER A 457 25.44 9.18 -18.85
CA SER A 457 26.66 9.42 -18.05
C SER A 457 27.84 10.11 -18.76
N HIS A 458 27.84 10.15 -20.09
CA HIS A 458 28.85 10.81 -20.94
C HIS A 458 28.38 12.17 -21.50
N LEU A 459 27.12 12.54 -21.24
CA LEU A 459 26.54 13.83 -21.57
C LEU A 459 26.51 14.65 -20.26
N ASN A 460 27.19 15.79 -20.23
CA ASN A 460 27.25 16.65 -19.04
C ASN A 460 25.93 17.44 -18.88
N LEU A 461 24.85 16.72 -18.59
CA LEU A 461 23.50 17.26 -18.42
C LEU A 461 23.34 17.85 -17.02
N THR A 462 22.61 18.97 -16.93
CA THR A 462 22.30 19.69 -15.69
C THR A 462 20.83 19.50 -15.32
N ASP A 463 20.44 19.91 -14.11
CA ASP A 463 19.02 19.98 -13.72
C ASP A 463 18.22 20.88 -14.67
N GLU A 464 18.80 21.97 -15.18
CA GLU A 464 18.15 22.82 -16.18
C GLU A 464 17.90 22.06 -17.50
N HIS A 465 18.84 21.25 -17.97
CA HIS A 465 18.62 20.41 -19.15
C HIS A 465 17.52 19.35 -18.90
N PHE A 466 17.45 18.77 -17.70
CA PHE A 466 16.38 17.83 -17.32
C PHE A 466 15.02 18.54 -17.24
N ASP A 467 14.93 19.69 -16.58
CA ASP A 467 13.68 20.46 -16.40
C ASP A 467 13.14 20.98 -17.74
N VAL A 468 14.01 21.45 -18.64
CA VAL A 468 13.64 21.81 -20.02
C VAL A 468 13.12 20.59 -20.79
N THR A 469 13.78 19.43 -20.65
CA THR A 469 13.36 18.18 -21.29
C THR A 469 11.98 17.71 -20.78
N VAL A 470 11.76 17.73 -19.47
CA VAL A 470 10.46 17.39 -18.86
C VAL A 470 9.39 18.42 -19.23
N GLY A 471 9.74 19.70 -19.31
CA GLY A 471 8.87 20.78 -19.79
C GLY A 471 8.39 20.54 -21.22
N HIS A 472 9.29 20.13 -22.13
CA HIS A 472 8.93 19.77 -23.51
C HIS A 472 8.07 18.51 -23.58
N LEU A 473 8.32 17.50 -22.75
CA LEU A 473 7.48 16.30 -22.69
C LEU A 473 6.06 16.63 -22.19
N ILE A 474 5.93 17.43 -21.14
CA ILE A 474 4.63 17.92 -20.65
C ILE A 474 3.94 18.78 -21.71
N GLY A 475 4.68 19.65 -22.41
CA GLY A 475 4.17 20.46 -23.52
C GLY A 475 3.63 19.61 -24.67
N THR A 476 4.32 18.54 -25.04
CA THR A 476 3.86 17.55 -26.03
C THR A 476 2.60 16.81 -25.58
N LEU A 477 2.57 16.31 -24.34
CA LEU A 477 1.41 15.57 -23.82
C LEU A 477 0.16 16.47 -23.73
N LYS A 478 0.33 17.75 -23.36
CA LYS A 478 -0.76 18.74 -23.40
C LYS A 478 -1.20 19.07 -24.83
N GLN A 479 -0.28 19.18 -25.78
CA GLN A 479 -0.61 19.37 -27.20
C GLN A 479 -1.38 18.17 -27.80
N LEU A 480 -1.20 16.97 -27.24
CA LEU A 480 -1.95 15.76 -27.60
C LEU A 480 -3.21 15.54 -26.74
N ASN A 481 -3.65 16.56 -25.99
CA ASN A 481 -4.85 16.53 -25.14
C ASN A 481 -4.87 15.40 -24.09
N VAL A 482 -3.71 14.95 -23.61
CA VAL A 482 -3.63 13.96 -22.52
C VAL A 482 -4.09 14.60 -21.21
N ASP A 483 -4.93 13.88 -20.45
CA ASP A 483 -5.53 14.38 -19.21
C ASP A 483 -4.46 14.78 -18.15
N ASP A 484 -4.69 15.92 -17.49
CA ASP A 484 -3.76 16.55 -16.55
C ASP A 484 -3.48 15.68 -15.30
N LYS A 485 -4.31 14.66 -15.01
CA LYS A 485 -4.05 13.58 -14.04
C LYS A 485 -3.05 12.56 -14.57
N ILE A 486 -3.17 12.15 -15.84
CA ILE A 486 -2.25 11.22 -16.50
C ILE A 486 -0.88 11.87 -16.66
N ILE A 487 -0.83 13.15 -17.07
CA ILE A 487 0.42 13.93 -17.14
C ILE A 487 1.11 13.99 -15.77
N LYS A 488 0.37 14.14 -14.68
CA LYS A 488 0.92 14.08 -13.31
C LYS A 488 1.41 12.69 -12.93
N GLN A 489 0.74 11.62 -13.34
CA GLN A 489 1.20 10.24 -13.12
C GLN A 489 2.50 9.95 -13.89
N ILE A 490 2.60 10.38 -15.14
CA ILE A 490 3.82 10.30 -15.96
C ILE A 490 4.96 11.11 -15.32
N GLY A 491 4.69 12.34 -14.86
CA GLY A 491 5.67 13.17 -14.15
C GLY A 491 6.23 12.50 -12.89
N VAL A 492 5.36 11.88 -12.07
CA VAL A 492 5.76 11.12 -10.87
C VAL A 492 6.60 9.88 -11.20
N GLN A 493 6.42 9.28 -12.39
CA GLN A 493 7.25 8.15 -12.84
C GLN A 493 8.61 8.59 -13.43
N ILE A 494 8.71 9.80 -13.98
CA ILE A 494 9.93 10.31 -14.64
C ILE A 494 10.85 11.04 -13.65
N GLU A 495 10.32 11.79 -12.69
CA GLU A 495 11.10 12.54 -11.71
C GLU A 495 12.17 11.69 -10.96
N PRO A 496 11.93 10.41 -10.58
CA PRO A 496 12.96 9.55 -9.99
C PRO A 496 14.19 9.29 -10.87
N LEU A 497 14.11 9.52 -12.19
CA LEU A 497 15.21 9.37 -13.14
C LEU A 497 16.17 10.56 -13.17
N ARG A 498 15.80 11.72 -12.58
CA ARG A 498 16.64 12.93 -12.52
C ARG A 498 18.06 12.62 -12.05
N LYS A 499 18.18 11.87 -10.94
CA LYS A 499 19.43 11.44 -10.32
C LYS A 499 20.33 10.57 -11.22
N ASP A 500 19.74 9.94 -12.24
CA ASP A 500 20.41 9.00 -13.15
C ASP A 500 20.77 9.68 -14.49
N ILE A 501 20.10 10.79 -14.84
CA ILE A 501 20.35 11.57 -16.07
C ILE A 501 21.26 12.78 -15.81
N VAL A 502 21.13 13.45 -14.66
CA VAL A 502 21.85 14.70 -14.34
C VAL A 502 23.26 14.41 -13.83
N SER A 503 24.26 15.02 -14.48
CA SER A 503 25.66 15.00 -14.06
C SER A 503 25.90 16.05 -12.96
N SER A 504 26.41 15.62 -11.79
CA SER A 504 26.40 16.42 -10.57
C SER A 504 27.55 17.44 -10.44
N LYS A 505 27.56 18.48 -11.28
CA LYS A 505 28.37 19.70 -11.05
C LYS A 505 27.59 21.01 -11.25
N ALA A 506 27.22 21.61 -10.12
CA ALA A 506 26.89 23.03 -9.91
C ALA A 506 25.72 23.67 -10.70
N SER A 507 24.53 23.66 -10.11
CA SER A 507 23.76 24.87 -9.74
C SER A 507 22.58 24.51 -8.83
N GLN A 508 22.05 25.47 -8.05
CA GLN A 508 20.85 25.26 -7.21
C GLN A 508 19.56 25.64 -7.97
N PRO A 509 18.42 24.97 -7.70
CA PRO A 509 17.15 25.27 -8.37
C PRO A 509 16.52 26.58 -7.87
N SER A 510 16.19 27.47 -8.81
CA SER A 510 15.47 28.72 -8.55
C SER A 510 13.96 28.50 -8.39
N GLN A 511 13.36 29.04 -7.33
CA GLN A 511 11.90 29.06 -7.19
C GLN A 511 11.28 30.18 -8.07
N PRO A 512 10.24 29.90 -8.87
CA PRO A 512 9.45 30.94 -9.52
C PRO A 512 8.71 31.80 -8.50
N GLN A 513 9.00 33.10 -8.47
CA GLN A 513 8.31 34.07 -7.63
C GLN A 513 6.95 34.44 -8.23
N LEU A 514 5.89 34.42 -7.41
CA LEU A 514 4.70 35.27 -7.63
C LEU A 514 4.02 35.57 -6.28
N GLN A 515 3.82 36.86 -6.01
CA GLN A 515 3.12 37.48 -4.86
C GLN A 515 3.97 38.00 -3.68
N GLN A 516 4.64 39.13 -3.89
CA GLN A 516 4.61 40.25 -2.95
C GLN A 516 4.30 41.54 -3.69
N ASN A 517 3.09 42.09 -3.48
CA ASN A 517 2.77 43.52 -3.42
C ASN A 517 1.25 43.74 -3.50
N ILE A 518 0.64 44.05 -2.36
CA ILE A 518 -0.12 45.28 -2.10
C ILE A 518 -0.11 45.44 -0.57
N SER A 519 0.08 46.67 -0.09
CA SER A 519 0.38 46.97 1.31
C SER A 519 -0.66 47.91 1.93
N VAL A 520 -0.38 48.25 3.20
CA VAL A 520 -0.82 49.44 3.97
C VAL A 520 -2.16 49.32 4.74
N GLN A 521 -2.11 49.84 5.98
CA GLN A 521 -3.20 50.13 6.94
C GLN A 521 -3.83 48.93 7.67
N SER A 522 -4.05 48.96 9.00
CA SER A 522 -3.59 49.92 10.03
C SER A 522 -3.61 49.33 11.45
N GLN A 523 -2.93 50.06 12.36
CA GLN A 523 -2.53 49.80 13.74
C GLN A 523 -3.66 49.60 14.79
N LYS A 524 -3.22 49.45 16.07
CA LYS A 524 -3.88 49.65 17.38
C LYS A 524 -4.53 48.39 18.01
N GLU A 525 -4.02 47.94 19.17
CA GLU A 525 -4.47 48.20 20.58
C GLU A 525 -5.60 47.25 21.00
N GLN A 526 -5.74 46.77 22.25
CA GLN A 526 -4.98 46.91 23.50
C GLN A 526 -5.30 45.70 24.44
N ALA A 527 -4.63 45.55 25.58
CA ALA A 527 -5.02 44.60 26.63
C ALA A 527 -4.76 45.15 28.04
N PRO A 528 -5.72 45.00 28.96
CA PRO A 528 -5.48 44.59 30.36
C PRO A 528 -6.24 43.26 30.65
N ALA A 529 -5.84 42.35 31.55
CA ALA A 529 -5.53 42.49 32.99
C ALA A 529 -6.78 42.84 33.84
N ASN A 530 -6.99 42.34 35.07
CA ASN A 530 -6.08 41.61 35.97
C ASN A 530 -6.84 40.82 37.07
N GLN A 531 -6.16 39.85 37.73
CA GLN A 531 -6.40 39.40 39.12
C GLN A 531 -7.74 38.68 39.47
N GLN A 532 -7.90 37.90 40.56
CA GLN A 532 -7.00 37.58 41.70
C GLN A 532 -7.31 36.18 42.32
N SER A 533 -6.27 35.40 42.70
CA SER A 533 -6.10 34.55 43.94
C SER A 533 -7.25 33.68 44.52
N LYS A 534 -7.09 32.54 45.24
CA LYS A 534 -6.01 31.76 45.93
C LYS A 534 -6.69 30.47 46.53
N ILE A 535 -6.11 29.38 47.08
CA ILE A 535 -4.77 28.76 47.30
C ILE A 535 -4.98 27.19 47.31
N LEU A 536 -3.93 26.40 47.65
CA LEU A 536 -3.93 25.00 48.16
C LEU A 536 -4.34 23.87 47.18
N THR A 537 -3.65 22.71 47.07
CA THR A 537 -2.41 22.17 47.69
C THR A 537 -1.38 21.72 46.64
N ALA A 538 -0.13 21.42 47.02
CA ALA A 538 0.98 21.10 46.09
C ALA A 538 1.49 19.64 46.18
N PRO A 539 2.00 19.06 45.07
CA PRO A 539 2.85 17.86 45.11
C PRO A 539 4.20 18.00 44.34
N ALA A 540 5.26 17.39 44.91
CA ALA A 540 6.53 16.92 44.32
C ALA A 540 7.44 17.88 43.47
N PRO A 541 8.77 18.00 43.75
CA PRO A 541 9.63 18.98 43.07
C PRO A 541 10.00 18.67 41.60
N GLN A 542 10.07 17.39 41.21
CA GLN A 542 10.76 16.98 39.97
C GLN A 542 10.03 17.39 38.67
N GLN A 543 8.76 17.78 38.72
CA GLN A 543 8.04 18.28 37.54
C GLN A 543 8.24 19.79 37.30
N GLN A 544 8.71 20.57 38.28
CA GLN A 544 8.83 22.03 38.14
C GLN A 544 10.01 22.49 37.28
N GLN A 545 11.11 21.73 37.21
CA GLN A 545 12.29 22.14 36.41
C GLN A 545 12.04 22.13 34.90
N LYS A 546 11.09 21.33 34.40
CA LYS A 546 10.82 21.20 32.95
C LYS A 546 10.01 22.36 32.35
N ASN A 547 9.46 23.23 33.20
CA ASN A 547 8.73 24.45 32.81
C ASN A 547 9.56 25.74 32.91
N LYS A 548 10.86 25.64 33.24
CA LYS A 548 11.79 26.79 33.18
C LYS A 548 12.42 26.94 31.79
N LEU A 549 12.69 28.18 31.38
CA LEU A 549 13.29 28.45 30.08
C LEU A 549 14.73 27.91 30.03
N LEU A 550 15.25 27.69 28.83
CA LEU A 550 16.61 27.13 28.66
C LEU A 550 17.68 28.08 29.23
N ILE A 551 17.41 29.40 29.21
CA ILE A 551 18.25 30.43 29.84
C ILE A 551 18.28 30.29 31.37
N ASP A 552 17.13 30.03 32.01
CA ASP A 552 17.06 29.81 33.46
C ASP A 552 17.81 28.54 33.86
N ARG A 553 17.70 27.49 33.02
CA ARG A 553 18.28 26.17 33.26
C ARG A 553 19.80 26.13 33.10
N ILE A 554 20.39 27.00 32.26
CA ILE A 554 21.86 27.15 32.17
C ILE A 554 22.43 28.13 33.22
N GLY A 555 21.59 28.91 33.90
CA GLY A 555 21.99 29.85 34.96
C GLY A 555 22.07 31.32 34.51
N GLY A 556 21.21 31.74 33.59
CA GLY A 556 21.02 33.14 33.19
C GLY A 556 22.04 33.67 32.17
N GLU A 557 21.90 34.95 31.82
CA GLU A 557 22.76 35.61 30.83
C GLU A 557 24.26 35.52 31.17
N ALA A 558 24.62 35.59 32.45
CA ALA A 558 26.02 35.51 32.90
C ALA A 558 26.67 34.14 32.58
N LYS A 559 25.88 33.06 32.51
CA LYS A 559 26.39 31.74 32.08
C LYS A 559 26.46 31.63 30.57
N ILE A 560 25.56 32.29 29.83
CA ILE A 560 25.69 32.40 28.37
C ILE A 560 26.91 33.24 27.98
N GLU A 561 27.24 34.28 28.73
CA GLU A 561 28.47 35.07 28.56
C GLU A 561 29.74 34.23 28.72
N VAL A 562 29.82 33.41 29.77
CA VAL A 562 30.93 32.45 29.96
C VAL A 562 30.99 31.42 28.82
N LEU A 563 29.84 30.90 28.37
CA LEU A 563 29.77 29.96 27.23
C LEU A 563 30.34 30.60 25.95
N VAL A 564 29.95 31.84 25.67
CA VAL A 564 30.38 32.59 24.48
C VAL A 564 31.86 32.92 24.53
N GLY A 565 32.40 33.31 25.68
CA GLY A 565 33.84 33.50 25.85
C GLY A 565 34.62 32.24 25.49
N LEU A 566 34.36 31.14 26.21
CA LEU A 566 35.01 29.85 26.00
C LEU A 566 34.88 29.34 24.55
N LEU A 567 33.70 29.48 23.95
CA LEU A 567 33.44 29.01 22.59
C LEU A 567 34.17 29.84 21.53
N VAL A 568 34.12 31.18 21.63
CA VAL A 568 34.81 32.06 20.67
C VAL A 568 36.33 31.92 20.78
N ASP A 569 36.88 31.83 21.99
CA ASP A 569 38.32 31.70 22.19
C ASP A 569 38.86 30.36 21.66
N ARG A 570 38.07 29.27 21.76
CA ARG A 570 38.36 27.99 21.08
C ARG A 570 38.26 28.10 19.55
N ILE A 571 37.25 28.78 19.01
CA ILE A 571 37.04 28.95 17.56
C ILE A 571 38.19 29.69 16.89
N TYR A 572 38.68 30.80 17.48
CA TYR A 572 39.80 31.57 16.92
C TYR A 572 41.14 30.80 17.00
N SER A 573 41.23 29.82 17.90
CA SER A 573 42.41 28.95 18.06
C SER A 573 42.45 27.77 17.06
N ASP A 574 41.34 27.42 16.39
CA ASP A 574 41.26 26.25 15.51
C ASP A 574 41.51 26.61 14.04
N GLN A 575 42.65 26.14 13.50
CA GLN A 575 43.11 26.39 12.12
C GLN A 575 42.11 25.96 11.02
N ARG A 576 41.11 25.13 11.33
CA ARG A 576 40.10 24.68 10.37
C ARG A 576 38.99 25.72 10.16
N ILE A 577 38.78 26.61 11.12
CA ILE A 577 37.63 27.53 11.17
C ILE A 577 37.98 28.99 11.50
N ASN A 578 39.14 29.27 12.09
CA ASN A 578 39.55 30.63 12.46
C ASN A 578 39.70 31.57 11.25
N SER A 579 40.02 31.03 10.07
CA SER A 579 40.12 31.76 8.80
C SER A 579 38.82 32.46 8.40
N PHE A 580 37.64 31.95 8.79
CA PHE A 580 36.35 32.61 8.56
C PHE A 580 36.13 33.86 9.42
N PHE A 581 36.94 34.04 10.47
CA PHE A 581 36.82 35.13 11.43
C PHE A 581 38.00 36.12 11.39
N ALA A 582 38.92 35.96 10.43
CA ALA A 582 40.13 36.78 10.29
C ALA A 582 39.86 38.29 10.10
N THR A 583 38.67 38.67 9.60
CA THR A 583 38.21 40.06 9.43
C THR A 583 37.18 40.48 10.49
N VAL A 584 36.90 39.63 11.48
CA VAL A 584 35.85 39.84 12.47
C VAL A 584 36.45 40.07 13.85
N GLU A 585 36.27 41.28 14.37
CA GLU A 585 36.63 41.67 15.74
C GLU A 585 36.01 40.71 16.78
N SER A 586 36.86 40.06 17.58
CA SER A 586 36.43 39.01 18.52
C SER A 586 35.40 39.50 19.54
N GLN A 587 35.55 40.72 20.06
CA GLN A 587 34.58 41.31 21.00
C GLN A 587 33.19 41.48 20.37
N LYS A 588 33.14 42.03 19.15
CA LYS A 588 31.91 42.20 18.37
C LYS A 588 31.26 40.86 18.00
N HIS A 589 32.05 39.83 17.73
CA HIS A 589 31.56 38.46 17.56
C HIS A 589 30.98 37.90 18.87
N LYS A 590 31.67 38.06 20.01
CA LYS A 590 31.15 37.66 21.34
C LYS A 590 29.81 38.34 21.63
N GLU A 591 29.67 39.65 21.41
CA GLU A 591 28.39 40.36 21.60
C GLU A 591 27.27 39.90 20.65
N THR A 592 27.61 39.62 19.39
CA THR A 592 26.68 39.09 18.39
C THR A 592 26.19 37.68 18.77
N LEU A 593 27.09 36.79 19.19
CA LEU A 593 26.75 35.42 19.60
C LEU A 593 26.03 35.38 20.96
N LYS A 594 26.39 36.27 21.90
CA LYS A 594 25.72 36.46 23.19
C LYS A 594 24.27 36.90 23.02
N SER A 595 24.02 37.92 22.19
CA SER A 595 22.65 38.37 21.91
C SER A 595 21.82 37.32 21.17
N PHE A 596 22.42 36.56 20.25
CA PHE A 596 21.79 35.43 19.57
C PHE A 596 21.36 34.33 20.56
N LEU A 597 22.31 33.85 21.39
CA LEU A 597 22.04 32.79 22.36
C LEU A 597 21.04 33.19 23.44
N ILE A 598 21.05 34.44 23.90
CA ILE A 598 20.07 34.93 24.88
C ILE A 598 18.66 34.89 24.28
N GLN A 599 18.46 35.35 23.04
CA GLN A 599 17.15 35.25 22.38
C GLN A 599 16.70 33.78 22.22
N LEU A 600 17.58 32.92 21.70
CA LEU A 600 17.27 31.51 21.43
C LEU A 600 16.89 30.70 22.66
N THR A 601 17.47 31.04 23.82
CA THR A 601 17.26 30.32 25.08
C THR A 601 16.04 30.82 25.87
N GLY A 602 15.30 31.79 25.31
CA GLY A 602 14.10 32.39 25.90
C GLY A 602 14.33 33.70 26.67
N GLY A 603 15.53 34.26 26.61
CA GLY A 603 15.87 35.52 27.26
C GLY A 603 15.30 36.76 26.56
N PRO A 604 15.29 37.92 27.25
CA PRO A 604 14.56 39.12 26.81
C PRO A 604 15.25 39.93 25.70
N LYS A 605 16.48 39.57 25.29
CA LYS A 605 17.23 40.33 24.29
C LYS A 605 16.83 39.93 22.88
N ILE A 606 16.60 40.94 22.04
CA ILE A 606 16.32 40.77 20.61
C ILE A 606 17.66 40.84 19.85
N TYR A 607 17.99 39.77 19.14
CA TYR A 607 19.11 39.70 18.22
C TYR A 607 18.85 40.56 16.98
N LYS A 608 19.80 41.45 16.66
CA LYS A 608 19.70 42.40 15.54
C LYS A 608 20.67 42.11 14.38
N GLY A 609 21.34 40.96 14.39
CA GLY A 609 22.26 40.55 13.33
C GLY A 609 21.53 39.92 12.13
N LYS A 610 22.31 39.60 11.09
CA LYS A 610 21.82 38.84 9.92
C LYS A 610 21.28 37.47 10.35
N ASN A 611 20.27 36.94 9.66
CA ASN A 611 19.87 35.55 9.89
C ASN A 611 20.99 34.57 9.50
N LEU A 612 20.94 33.34 10.00
CA LEU A 612 22.03 32.37 9.83
C LEU A 612 22.39 32.10 8.36
N ARG A 613 21.41 32.06 7.46
CA ARG A 613 21.66 31.83 6.03
C ARG A 613 22.39 33.02 5.40
N GLU A 614 21.96 34.24 5.69
CA GLU A 614 22.63 35.47 5.22
C GLU A 614 24.00 35.72 5.86
N ALA A 615 24.20 35.27 7.11
CA ALA A 615 25.46 35.41 7.83
C ALA A 615 26.55 34.47 7.28
N HIS A 616 26.18 33.26 6.84
CA HIS A 616 27.11 32.26 6.31
C HIS A 616 27.08 32.12 4.78
N SER A 617 26.20 32.87 4.09
CA SER A 617 26.16 32.93 2.63
C SER A 617 27.51 33.37 2.06
N GLY A 618 28.04 32.57 1.12
CA GLY A 618 29.35 32.79 0.51
C GLY A 618 30.54 32.21 1.27
N LEU A 619 30.41 31.82 2.55
CA LEU A 619 31.53 31.28 3.35
C LEU A 619 31.94 29.84 2.97
N LYS A 620 31.14 29.13 2.15
CA LYS A 620 31.42 27.75 1.68
C LYS A 620 31.67 26.72 2.79
N ILE A 621 31.14 26.97 3.99
CA ILE A 621 31.31 26.10 5.17
C ILE A 621 30.82 24.68 4.86
N ASN A 622 31.65 23.70 5.17
CA ASN A 622 31.38 22.27 4.99
C ASN A 622 31.14 21.54 6.32
N ASP A 623 30.76 20.26 6.24
CA ASP A 623 30.49 19.44 7.43
C ASP A 623 31.71 19.28 8.37
N VAL A 624 32.94 19.31 7.87
CA VAL A 624 34.16 19.22 8.73
C VAL A 624 34.31 20.47 9.60
N GLN A 625 34.07 21.63 9.01
CA GLN A 625 34.13 22.93 9.68
C GLN A 625 32.99 23.10 10.69
N PHE A 626 31.79 22.65 10.32
CA PHE A 626 30.65 22.61 11.25
C PHE A 626 30.87 21.61 12.39
N ASN A 627 31.46 20.44 12.11
CA ASN A 627 31.83 19.46 13.13
C ASN A 627 32.90 19.98 14.10
N ALA A 628 33.88 20.76 13.62
CA ALA A 628 34.86 21.44 14.47
C ALA A 628 34.17 22.41 15.45
N PHE A 629 33.28 23.27 14.96
CA PHE A 629 32.45 24.15 15.81
C PHE A 629 31.64 23.36 16.87
N MET A 630 30.99 22.27 16.46
CA MET A 630 30.19 21.44 17.36
C MET A 630 31.04 20.72 18.44
N THR A 631 32.30 20.43 18.16
CA THR A 631 33.26 19.92 19.16
C THR A 631 33.58 21.00 20.19
N HIS A 632 33.93 22.22 19.76
CA HIS A 632 34.21 23.34 20.69
C HIS A 632 33.02 23.73 21.56
N LEU A 633 31.80 23.64 21.01
CA LEU A 633 30.56 23.81 21.77
C LEU A 633 30.43 22.75 22.88
N ARG A 634 30.62 21.47 22.53
CA ARG A 634 30.56 20.34 23.48
C ARG A 634 31.64 20.45 24.56
N GLU A 635 32.84 20.90 24.22
CA GLU A 635 33.92 21.12 25.18
C GLU A 635 33.66 22.30 26.12
N SER A 636 33.14 23.41 25.60
CA SER A 636 32.78 24.59 26.41
C SER A 636 31.67 24.27 27.41
N LEU A 637 30.64 23.54 26.98
CA LEU A 637 29.56 23.08 27.86
C LEU A 637 30.05 22.07 28.91
N LYS A 638 30.98 21.15 28.56
CA LYS A 638 31.64 20.26 29.53
C LYS A 638 32.46 21.04 30.57
N GLN A 639 33.25 22.02 30.13
CA GLN A 639 34.08 22.87 31.00
C GLN A 639 33.23 23.68 31.99
N MET A 640 32.05 24.12 31.56
CA MET A 640 31.06 24.79 32.42
C MET A 640 30.32 23.86 33.39
N LYS A 641 30.46 22.53 33.26
CA LYS A 641 29.77 21.51 34.07
C LYS A 641 28.23 21.67 34.07
N VAL A 642 27.64 21.92 32.90
CA VAL A 642 26.18 22.06 32.78
C VAL A 642 25.43 20.73 32.98
N GLU A 643 24.19 20.82 33.43
CA GLU A 643 23.25 19.69 33.55
C GLU A 643 23.15 18.87 32.26
N PRO A 644 23.13 17.51 32.29
CA PRO A 644 23.02 16.69 31.09
C PRO A 644 21.80 16.99 30.20
N SER A 645 20.69 17.44 30.79
CA SER A 645 19.52 17.88 30.03
C SER A 645 19.80 19.17 29.24
N VAL A 646 20.51 20.13 29.83
CA VAL A 646 20.90 21.40 29.18
C VAL A 646 21.97 21.15 28.13
N PHE A 647 22.92 20.24 28.41
CA PHE A 647 23.92 19.78 27.44
C PHE A 647 23.26 19.21 26.19
N HIS A 648 22.28 18.31 26.36
CA HIS A 648 21.56 17.69 25.25
C HIS A 648 20.74 18.71 24.46
N ASP A 649 19.98 19.58 25.14
CA ASP A 649 19.14 20.60 24.50
C ASP A 649 19.98 21.57 23.66
N PHE A 650 21.10 22.09 24.18
CA PHE A 650 22.01 22.96 23.43
C PHE A 650 22.64 22.24 22.22
N CYS A 651 23.14 21.01 22.41
CA CYS A 651 23.75 20.26 21.31
C CYS A 651 22.72 19.94 20.22
N GLY A 652 21.53 19.47 20.58
CA GLY A 652 20.46 19.14 19.64
C GLY A 652 19.94 20.37 18.89
N PHE A 653 19.83 21.51 19.57
CA PHE A 653 19.49 22.78 18.94
C PHE A 653 20.52 23.18 17.88
N PHE A 654 21.81 23.26 18.22
CA PHE A 654 22.83 23.65 17.23
C PHE A 654 22.95 22.64 16.08
N GLU A 655 22.82 21.34 16.35
CA GLU A 655 22.81 20.29 15.32
C GLU A 655 21.65 20.51 14.31
N SER A 656 20.48 20.98 14.78
CA SER A 656 19.34 21.34 13.92
C SER A 656 19.58 22.55 13.01
N LEU A 657 20.60 23.38 13.31
CA LEU A 657 20.99 24.52 12.48
C LEU A 657 21.92 24.14 11.32
N ARG A 658 22.44 22.90 11.29
CA ARG A 658 23.35 22.42 10.23
C ARG A 658 22.86 22.76 8.80
N PRO A 659 21.57 22.56 8.41
CA PRO A 659 21.08 22.87 7.07
C PRO A 659 20.95 24.38 6.75
N GLN A 660 21.30 25.27 7.67
CA GLN A 660 21.32 26.72 7.49
C GLN A 660 22.74 27.31 7.43
N ILE A 661 23.76 26.48 7.70
CA ILE A 661 25.17 26.89 7.89
C ILE A 661 26.10 26.08 6.98
N VAL A 662 25.89 24.77 6.86
CA VAL A 662 26.63 23.93 5.89
C VAL A 662 26.11 24.23 4.47
N THR A 663 27.00 24.70 3.62
CA THR A 663 26.74 25.12 2.23
C THR A 663 27.46 24.26 1.20
N VAL A 664 28.42 23.43 1.63
CA VAL A 664 29.14 22.46 0.78
C VAL A 664 29.06 21.07 1.41
N LYS A 665 28.37 20.13 0.76
CA LYS A 665 28.30 18.73 1.19
C LYS A 665 29.44 17.93 0.54
N LEU A 666 30.37 17.48 1.38
CA LEU A 666 31.51 16.64 0.98
C LEU A 666 31.09 15.17 0.83
N GLN A 667 31.82 14.40 0.01
CA GLN A 667 31.62 12.96 -0.15
C GLN A 667 32.08 12.19 1.10
N ILE A 668 31.67 10.91 1.23
CA ILE A 668 32.01 10.10 2.42
C ILE A 668 33.54 9.94 2.54
N PHE A 669 34.24 9.79 1.42
CA PHE A 669 35.70 9.72 1.34
C PHE A 669 36.37 10.94 1.98
N GLU A 670 35.91 12.14 1.62
CA GLU A 670 36.43 13.41 2.14
C GLU A 670 36.08 13.59 3.63
N ARG A 671 34.86 13.21 4.04
CA ARG A 671 34.39 13.25 5.44
C ARG A 671 35.14 12.29 6.36
N LEU A 672 35.62 11.17 5.85
CA LEU A 672 36.48 10.23 6.58
C LEU A 672 37.91 10.75 6.78
N GLY A 673 38.34 11.81 6.09
CA GLY A 673 39.73 12.27 6.08
C GLY A 673 40.57 11.77 4.89
N GLY A 674 39.90 11.30 3.82
CA GLY A 674 40.54 10.90 2.58
C GLY A 674 41.36 9.61 2.67
N GLU A 675 42.34 9.47 1.78
CA GLU A 675 43.07 8.20 1.58
C GLU A 675 43.82 7.73 2.82
N ALA A 676 44.46 8.65 3.58
CA ALA A 676 45.25 8.30 4.76
C ALA A 676 44.40 7.63 5.86
N ALA A 677 43.22 8.19 6.14
CA ALA A 677 42.29 7.62 7.10
C ALA A 677 41.67 6.31 6.59
N LEU A 678 41.35 6.22 5.30
CA LEU A 678 40.81 5.01 4.68
C LEU A 678 41.83 3.85 4.65
N ASN A 679 43.13 4.14 4.56
CA ASN A 679 44.20 3.16 4.75
C ASN A 679 44.19 2.63 6.20
N ASN A 680 44.24 3.52 7.20
CA ASN A 680 44.24 3.14 8.62
C ASN A 680 43.01 2.32 9.03
N LEU A 681 41.83 2.71 8.53
CA LEU A 681 40.57 1.98 8.72
C LEU A 681 40.64 0.56 8.11
N SER A 682 41.22 0.42 6.92
CA SER A 682 41.38 -0.87 6.24
C SER A 682 42.34 -1.81 6.98
N ASP A 683 43.49 -1.30 7.42
CA ASP A 683 44.47 -2.11 8.16
C ASP A 683 43.93 -2.56 9.52
N LYS A 684 43.29 -1.66 10.29
CA LYS A 684 42.66 -2.01 11.57
C LYS A 684 41.48 -2.96 11.41
N LEU A 685 40.68 -2.84 10.35
CA LEU A 685 39.62 -3.80 10.02
C LEU A 685 40.21 -5.19 9.82
N TYR A 686 41.24 -5.32 8.98
CA TYR A 686 41.78 -6.64 8.64
C TYR A 686 42.51 -7.29 9.81
N GLN A 687 43.14 -6.53 10.71
CA GLN A 687 43.69 -7.05 11.97
C GLN A 687 42.62 -7.72 12.86
N LYS A 688 41.39 -7.21 12.87
CA LYS A 688 40.27 -7.82 13.61
C LYS A 688 39.68 -9.00 12.85
N VAL A 689 39.48 -8.86 11.53
CA VAL A 689 38.86 -9.88 10.66
C VAL A 689 39.70 -11.16 10.56
N THR A 690 41.04 -11.09 10.58
CA THR A 690 41.89 -12.30 10.64
C THR A 690 42.01 -12.91 12.04
N ALA A 691 41.55 -12.21 13.08
CA ALA A 691 41.54 -12.69 14.46
C ALA A 691 40.17 -13.23 14.92
N ASP A 692 39.08 -12.95 14.18
CA ASP A 692 37.73 -13.41 14.51
C ASP A 692 37.51 -14.86 14.07
N ASP A 693 37.39 -15.78 15.03
CA ASP A 693 37.17 -17.21 14.82
C ASP A 693 35.98 -17.56 13.89
N ARG A 694 35.02 -16.65 13.71
CA ARG A 694 33.83 -16.85 12.86
C ARG A 694 34.11 -16.66 11.37
N ILE A 695 35.20 -15.97 11.02
CA ILE A 695 35.50 -15.55 9.64
C ILE A 695 36.97 -15.62 9.22
N LYS A 696 37.92 -15.78 10.16
CA LYS A 696 39.37 -15.86 9.87
C LYS A 696 39.73 -16.86 8.76
N ASP A 697 39.01 -17.99 8.70
CA ASP A 697 39.30 -19.09 7.78
C ASP A 697 39.12 -18.69 6.31
N PHE A 698 38.25 -17.70 6.01
CA PHE A 698 38.10 -17.11 4.68
C PHE A 698 39.34 -16.33 4.20
N PHE A 699 40.28 -15.99 5.09
CA PHE A 699 41.45 -15.16 4.80
C PHE A 699 42.79 -15.89 4.95
N THR A 700 42.79 -17.14 5.45
CA THR A 700 43.99 -17.94 5.72
C THR A 700 44.90 -18.19 4.50
N ASN A 701 44.31 -18.33 3.32
CA ASN A 701 45.01 -18.67 2.07
C ASN A 701 44.94 -17.54 1.02
N ILE A 702 44.85 -16.28 1.47
CA ILE A 702 44.74 -15.10 0.61
C ILE A 702 46.00 -14.24 0.70
N ASP A 703 46.42 -13.68 -0.44
CA ASP A 703 47.40 -12.59 -0.50
C ASP A 703 46.83 -11.34 0.18
N MET A 704 47.13 -11.18 1.47
CA MET A 704 46.63 -10.09 2.31
C MET A 704 47.24 -8.72 1.97
N VAL A 705 48.24 -8.63 1.08
CA VAL A 705 48.73 -7.34 0.56
C VAL A 705 47.81 -6.90 -0.58
N LYS A 706 47.65 -7.76 -1.58
CA LYS A 706 46.78 -7.55 -2.75
C LYS A 706 45.29 -7.44 -2.38
N MET A 707 44.84 -8.20 -1.38
CA MET A 707 43.46 -8.10 -0.87
C MET A 707 43.21 -6.73 -0.22
N ARG A 708 44.15 -6.22 0.59
CA ARG A 708 44.04 -4.87 1.19
C ARG A 708 44.07 -3.78 0.12
N GLU A 709 44.91 -3.89 -0.90
CA GLU A 709 44.94 -2.96 -2.03
C GLU A 709 43.62 -2.95 -2.82
N GLN A 710 43.04 -4.13 -3.09
CA GLN A 710 41.74 -4.24 -3.75
C GLN A 710 40.61 -3.70 -2.87
N GLN A 711 40.57 -4.05 -1.59
CA GLN A 711 39.57 -3.55 -0.64
C GLN A 711 39.68 -2.02 -0.47
N LYS A 712 40.90 -1.46 -0.39
CA LYS A 712 41.16 -0.02 -0.38
C LYS A 712 40.56 0.66 -1.62
N ASN A 713 40.87 0.16 -2.82
CA ASN A 713 40.36 0.76 -4.04
C ASN A 713 38.83 0.60 -4.17
N PHE A 714 38.24 -0.49 -3.65
CA PHE A 714 36.79 -0.66 -3.58
C PHE A 714 36.14 0.33 -2.60
N LEU A 715 36.66 0.43 -1.36
CA LEU A 715 36.15 1.33 -0.33
C LEU A 715 36.31 2.80 -0.75
N MET A 716 37.40 3.15 -1.41
CA MET A 716 37.62 4.47 -1.99
C MET A 716 36.57 4.79 -3.07
N LEU A 717 36.29 3.89 -4.01
CA LEU A 717 35.19 4.06 -4.97
C LEU A 717 33.81 4.16 -4.28
N ALA A 718 33.52 3.26 -3.34
CA ALA A 718 32.24 3.17 -2.64
C ALA A 718 31.96 4.37 -1.72
N THR A 719 33.00 5.07 -1.26
CA THR A 719 32.88 6.30 -0.46
C THR A 719 32.97 7.59 -1.28
N GLY A 720 33.19 7.50 -2.61
CA GLY A 720 33.22 8.65 -3.52
C GLY A 720 34.58 9.31 -3.72
N GLY A 721 35.67 8.57 -3.48
CA GLY A 721 37.04 9.00 -3.76
C GLY A 721 37.45 8.84 -5.23
N PRO A 722 38.69 9.26 -5.59
CA PRO A 722 39.09 9.47 -6.99
C PRO A 722 39.42 8.19 -7.78
N ASN A 723 39.67 7.05 -7.12
CA ASN A 723 40.16 5.85 -7.79
C ASN A 723 39.05 4.94 -8.33
N MET A 724 39.22 4.49 -9.57
CA MET A 724 38.40 3.46 -10.20
C MET A 724 38.84 2.06 -9.78
N TYR A 725 37.98 1.34 -9.04
CA TYR A 725 38.18 -0.08 -8.75
C TYR A 725 38.11 -0.93 -10.03
N LYS A 726 39.06 -1.86 -10.21
CA LYS A 726 39.21 -2.73 -11.40
C LYS A 726 39.13 -4.24 -11.08
N GLY A 727 38.66 -4.61 -9.89
CA GLY A 727 38.48 -6.01 -9.49
C GLY A 727 37.10 -6.56 -9.81
N LYS A 728 36.81 -7.76 -9.31
CA LYS A 728 35.50 -8.43 -9.45
C LYS A 728 34.41 -7.70 -8.66
N ASN A 729 33.17 -7.70 -9.15
CA ASN A 729 32.07 -7.16 -8.36
C ASN A 729 31.75 -8.03 -7.13
N MET A 730 30.97 -7.50 -6.19
CA MET A 730 30.65 -8.16 -4.92
C MET A 730 30.02 -9.55 -5.09
N LYS A 731 29.20 -9.77 -6.13
CA LYS A 731 28.59 -11.09 -6.41
C LYS A 731 29.66 -12.07 -6.88
N GLU A 732 30.46 -11.72 -7.88
CA GLU A 732 31.53 -12.55 -8.45
C GLU A 732 32.67 -12.88 -7.47
N ALA A 733 32.97 -11.95 -6.56
CA ALA A 733 33.98 -12.15 -5.53
C ALA A 733 33.54 -13.21 -4.50
N HIS A 734 32.28 -13.17 -4.08
CA HIS A 734 31.77 -13.98 -2.96
C HIS A 734 30.98 -15.24 -3.39
N ALA A 735 30.61 -15.38 -4.67
CA ALA A 735 29.78 -16.50 -5.18
C ALA A 735 30.28 -17.92 -4.86
N LYS A 736 31.58 -18.11 -4.59
CA LYS A 736 32.17 -19.41 -4.21
C LYS A 736 32.40 -19.59 -2.70
N LEU A 737 32.17 -18.56 -1.89
CA LEU A 737 32.59 -18.52 -0.48
C LEU A 737 31.52 -19.00 0.53
N LYS A 738 30.33 -19.42 0.07
CA LYS A 738 29.24 -19.96 0.92
C LYS A 738 28.95 -19.11 2.18
N ILE A 739 28.98 -17.78 2.02
CA ILE A 739 28.81 -16.84 3.14
C ILE A 739 27.35 -16.87 3.60
N ASN A 740 27.14 -17.01 4.90
CA ASN A 740 25.83 -16.97 5.56
C ASN A 740 25.68 -15.68 6.39
N ASP A 741 24.51 -15.46 6.99
CA ASP A 741 24.25 -14.28 7.82
C ASP A 741 25.19 -14.13 9.02
N LEU A 742 25.66 -15.24 9.62
CA LEU A 742 26.59 -15.20 10.76
C LEU A 742 27.96 -14.67 10.33
N HIS A 743 28.49 -15.15 9.21
CA HIS A 743 29.75 -14.68 8.63
C HIS A 743 29.65 -13.21 8.19
N PHE A 744 28.54 -12.82 7.56
CA PHE A 744 28.28 -11.43 7.15
C PHE A 744 28.16 -10.48 8.36
N ASN A 745 27.41 -10.89 9.40
CA ASN A 745 27.25 -10.11 10.62
C ASN A 745 28.59 -9.97 11.37
N ALA A 746 29.40 -11.03 11.45
CA ALA A 746 30.74 -10.96 12.04
C ALA A 746 31.64 -9.95 11.32
N PHE A 747 31.66 -9.93 9.98
CA PHE A 747 32.42 -8.93 9.22
C PHE A 747 31.89 -7.50 9.48
N LYS A 748 30.56 -7.33 9.48
CA LYS A 748 29.92 -6.03 9.76
C LYS A 748 30.25 -5.53 11.18
N GLU A 749 30.19 -6.39 12.19
CA GLU A 749 30.53 -6.06 13.58
C GLU A 749 31.96 -5.54 13.70
N ASN A 750 32.94 -6.25 13.13
CA ASN A 750 34.35 -5.84 13.17
C ASN A 750 34.57 -4.47 12.52
N LEU A 751 33.87 -4.15 11.43
CA LEU A 751 33.93 -2.81 10.84
C LEU A 751 33.20 -1.75 11.68
N LEU A 752 32.01 -2.04 12.22
CA LEU A 752 31.31 -1.09 13.09
C LEU A 752 32.05 -0.83 14.41
N LEU A 753 32.90 -1.75 14.87
CA LEU A 753 33.87 -1.52 15.95
C LEU A 753 35.01 -0.61 15.46
N THR A 754 35.63 -0.93 14.32
CA THR A 754 36.74 -0.13 13.76
C THR A 754 36.32 1.32 13.48
N LEU A 755 35.13 1.56 12.93
CA LEU A 755 34.58 2.91 12.69
C LEU A 755 34.34 3.70 13.99
N LYS A 756 34.05 3.03 15.11
CA LYS A 756 33.94 3.68 16.44
C LYS A 756 35.30 4.01 17.03
N GLU A 757 36.29 3.14 16.84
CA GLU A 757 37.68 3.38 17.27
C GLU A 757 38.32 4.54 16.51
N GLU A 758 37.99 4.70 15.22
CA GLU A 758 38.39 5.87 14.40
C GLU A 758 37.54 7.14 14.64
N LEU A 759 36.63 7.12 15.64
CA LEU A 759 35.78 8.26 16.04
C LEU A 759 34.94 8.87 14.90
N VAL A 760 34.53 8.07 13.92
CA VAL A 760 33.73 8.50 12.76
C VAL A 760 32.40 9.10 13.22
N ASP A 761 31.99 10.22 12.63
CA ASP A 761 30.79 10.95 13.07
C ASP A 761 29.50 10.11 12.88
N PRO A 762 28.44 10.34 13.69
CA PRO A 762 27.24 9.49 13.67
C PRO A 762 26.52 9.40 12.33
N GLN A 763 26.59 10.43 11.48
CA GLN A 763 25.94 10.44 10.17
C GLN A 763 26.76 9.64 9.16
N THR A 764 28.09 9.83 9.14
CA THR A 764 29.01 9.03 8.31
C THR A 764 28.99 7.56 8.73
N PHE A 765 28.95 7.29 10.04
CA PHE A 765 28.81 5.94 10.61
C PHE A 765 27.52 5.25 10.14
N LEU A 766 26.38 5.96 10.19
CA LEU A 766 25.09 5.43 9.74
C LEU A 766 25.06 5.20 8.22
N GLU A 767 25.62 6.11 7.44
CA GLU A 767 25.72 5.98 5.98
C GLU A 767 26.58 4.78 5.56
N ILE A 768 27.72 4.52 6.21
CA ILE A 768 28.58 3.35 5.94
C ILE A 768 27.91 2.05 6.42
N SER A 769 27.27 2.07 7.61
CA SER A 769 26.50 0.93 8.14
C SER A 769 25.38 0.50 7.18
N ASN A 770 24.68 1.48 6.58
CA ASN A 770 23.61 1.23 5.63
C ASN A 770 24.15 0.78 4.27
N LEU A 771 25.23 1.41 3.77
CA LEU A 771 25.89 1.03 2.51
C LEU A 771 26.26 -0.46 2.51
N ILE A 772 26.82 -0.96 3.61
CA ILE A 772 27.18 -2.38 3.72
C ILE A 772 25.95 -3.27 3.89
N GLU A 773 24.91 -2.83 4.62
CA GLU A 773 23.66 -3.60 4.72
C GLU A 773 23.01 -3.83 3.34
N THR A 774 23.13 -2.90 2.39
CA THR A 774 22.65 -3.12 1.01
C THR A 774 23.31 -4.30 0.30
N GLN A 775 24.52 -4.70 0.73
CA GLN A 775 25.27 -5.80 0.14
C GLN A 775 24.90 -7.18 0.73
N ARG A 776 24.06 -7.25 1.78
CA ARG A 776 23.64 -8.52 2.39
C ARG A 776 23.09 -9.50 1.36
N MET A 777 22.10 -9.07 0.57
CA MET A 777 21.47 -9.90 -0.46
C MET A 777 22.39 -10.27 -1.65
N THR A 778 23.55 -9.60 -1.77
CA THR A 778 24.55 -9.86 -2.81
C THR A 778 25.63 -10.86 -2.35
N ILE A 779 25.84 -10.97 -1.04
CA ILE A 779 26.97 -11.68 -0.43
C ILE A 779 26.50 -12.90 0.38
N VAL A 780 25.36 -12.81 1.07
CA VAL A 780 24.74 -13.94 1.79
C VAL A 780 24.11 -14.89 0.77
N THR A 781 24.56 -16.14 0.80
CA THR A 781 24.18 -17.22 -0.14
C THR A 781 23.47 -18.39 0.54
N GLN A 782 23.35 -18.36 1.88
CA GLN A 782 22.65 -19.36 2.69
C GLN A 782 21.98 -18.68 3.89
N SER A 783 20.66 -18.80 4.01
CA SER A 783 19.94 -18.40 5.22
C SER A 783 19.98 -19.54 6.25
N LEU A 784 20.42 -19.23 7.47
CA LEU A 784 20.45 -20.20 8.56
C LEU A 784 19.07 -20.28 9.27
N PRO A 785 18.66 -21.46 9.78
CA PRO A 785 17.48 -21.59 10.63
C PRO A 785 17.59 -20.74 11.91
N LEU A 786 16.45 -20.31 12.48
CA LEU A 786 16.41 -19.42 13.65
C LEU A 786 17.30 -19.89 14.82
N PHE A 787 17.29 -21.18 15.15
CA PHE A 787 18.16 -21.79 16.17
C PHE A 787 19.65 -21.44 15.96
N GLU A 788 20.14 -21.60 14.74
CA GLU A 788 21.53 -21.28 14.40
C GLU A 788 21.78 -19.77 14.40
N ARG A 789 20.85 -18.96 13.87
CA ARG A 789 20.99 -17.49 13.86
C ARG A 789 21.10 -16.89 15.27
N ILE A 790 20.42 -17.47 16.27
CA ILE A 790 20.54 -16.99 17.66
C ILE A 790 21.76 -17.55 18.41
N GLY A 791 22.55 -18.45 17.80
CA GLY A 791 23.76 -19.06 18.38
C GLY A 791 23.51 -20.38 19.10
N GLY A 792 22.54 -21.17 18.65
CA GLY A 792 22.23 -22.50 19.16
C GLY A 792 21.85 -22.53 20.64
N GLU A 793 22.11 -23.66 21.31
CA GLU A 793 21.78 -23.84 22.73
C GLU A 793 22.50 -22.84 23.65
N LYS A 794 23.78 -22.54 23.37
CA LYS A 794 24.53 -21.51 24.10
C LYS A 794 23.86 -20.13 23.96
N GLY A 795 23.37 -19.81 22.77
CA GLY A 795 22.60 -18.60 22.49
C GLY A 795 21.28 -18.52 23.27
N VAL A 796 20.50 -19.61 23.29
CA VAL A 796 19.26 -19.67 24.10
C VAL A 796 19.56 -19.52 25.60
N GLN A 797 20.60 -20.20 26.10
CA GLN A 797 20.98 -20.11 27.52
C GLN A 797 21.39 -18.68 27.93
N GLN A 798 22.08 -17.94 27.06
CA GLN A 798 22.38 -16.52 27.28
C GLN A 798 21.11 -15.67 27.37
N ILE A 799 20.19 -15.84 26.40
CA ILE A 799 18.93 -15.08 26.33
C ILE A 799 18.08 -15.33 27.58
N VAL A 800 17.93 -16.59 28.01
CA VAL A 800 17.14 -16.98 29.20
C VAL A 800 17.71 -16.36 30.49
N ASN A 801 19.02 -16.41 30.69
CA ASN A 801 19.65 -15.82 31.87
C ASN A 801 19.40 -14.30 31.87
N ARG A 802 19.72 -13.62 30.76
CA ARG A 802 19.58 -12.17 30.64
C ARG A 802 18.13 -11.71 30.78
N PHE A 803 17.17 -12.47 30.26
CA PHE A 803 15.73 -12.23 30.41
C PHE A 803 15.30 -12.24 31.87
N TYR A 804 15.70 -13.26 32.64
CA TYR A 804 15.34 -13.33 34.06
C TYR A 804 16.07 -12.30 34.92
N ASP A 805 17.32 -11.94 34.60
CA ASP A 805 18.02 -10.84 35.27
C ASP A 805 17.25 -9.52 35.13
N ARG A 806 16.65 -9.26 33.95
CA ARG A 806 15.80 -8.08 33.70
C ARG A 806 14.44 -8.16 34.40
N ILE A 807 13.75 -9.30 34.35
CA ILE A 807 12.43 -9.47 34.98
C ILE A 807 12.51 -9.29 36.51
N LEU A 808 13.54 -9.82 37.16
CA LEU A 808 13.70 -9.73 38.62
C LEU A 808 14.08 -8.31 39.12
N MET A 809 14.40 -7.39 38.19
CA MET A 809 14.61 -5.97 38.47
C MET A 809 13.35 -5.12 38.27
N ASP A 810 12.33 -5.58 37.54
CA ASP A 810 11.12 -4.78 37.25
C ASP A 810 10.05 -4.95 38.34
N PRO A 811 9.79 -3.92 39.17
CA PRO A 811 8.88 -4.04 40.32
C PRO A 811 7.43 -4.33 39.93
N ARG A 812 7.03 -4.10 38.68
CA ARG A 812 5.65 -4.32 38.20
C ARG A 812 5.32 -5.81 38.05
N ILE A 813 6.32 -6.61 37.70
CA ILE A 813 6.19 -8.05 37.41
C ILE A 813 6.94 -8.94 38.41
N LYS A 814 7.96 -8.44 39.12
CA LYS A 814 8.73 -9.18 40.15
C LYS A 814 7.87 -9.90 41.18
N LYS A 815 6.70 -9.35 41.54
CA LYS A 815 5.74 -9.95 42.48
C LYS A 815 5.29 -11.37 42.09
N PHE A 816 5.22 -11.69 40.79
CA PHE A 816 4.79 -13.01 40.30
C PHE A 816 5.88 -14.10 40.42
N PHE A 817 7.10 -13.73 40.84
CA PHE A 817 8.24 -14.64 41.00
C PHE A 817 8.66 -14.82 42.47
N GLN A 818 7.85 -14.34 43.42
CA GLN A 818 8.10 -14.52 44.85
C GLN A 818 7.85 -15.99 45.25
N GLY A 819 8.82 -16.60 45.96
CA GLY A 819 8.74 -18.01 46.37
C GLY A 819 8.96 -19.03 45.25
N VAL A 820 9.34 -18.61 44.05
CA VAL A 820 9.55 -19.50 42.90
C VAL A 820 11.02 -19.94 42.81
N ASP A 821 11.24 -21.23 42.54
CA ASP A 821 12.56 -21.78 42.21
C ASP A 821 13.02 -21.23 40.85
N MET A 822 13.86 -20.20 40.89
CA MET A 822 14.37 -19.53 39.70
C MET A 822 15.38 -20.36 38.91
N THR A 823 16.02 -21.36 39.51
CA THR A 823 16.93 -22.28 38.82
C THR A 823 16.13 -23.20 37.92
N ARG A 824 15.17 -23.93 38.51
CA ARG A 824 14.25 -24.80 37.78
C ARG A 824 13.40 -24.04 36.76
N LEU A 825 12.99 -22.81 37.07
CA LEU A 825 12.26 -21.98 36.11
C LEU A 825 13.13 -21.58 34.91
N ARG A 826 14.41 -21.25 35.11
CA ARG A 826 15.37 -21.00 34.01
C ARG A 826 15.58 -22.24 33.15
N ASP A 827 15.72 -23.42 33.75
CA ASP A 827 15.85 -24.68 33.00
C ASP A 827 14.61 -25.00 32.14
N ILE A 828 13.40 -24.89 32.71
CA ILE A 828 12.14 -25.11 31.99
C ILE A 828 12.00 -24.13 30.82
N ASN A 829 12.34 -22.85 31.02
CA ASN A 829 12.25 -21.85 29.96
C ASN A 829 13.36 -21.98 28.91
N ARG A 830 14.55 -22.53 29.25
CA ARG A 830 15.54 -22.96 28.25
C ARG A 830 14.98 -24.07 27.37
N GLN A 831 14.39 -25.11 27.95
CA GLN A 831 13.78 -26.20 27.17
C GLN A 831 12.63 -25.71 26.28
N PHE A 832 11.77 -24.83 26.79
CA PHE A 832 10.69 -24.22 26.02
C PHE A 832 11.22 -23.38 24.84
N LEU A 833 12.18 -22.49 25.08
CA LEU A 833 12.77 -21.67 24.00
C LEU A 833 13.52 -22.51 22.98
N LEU A 834 14.26 -23.55 23.39
CA LEU A 834 14.90 -24.51 22.48
C LEU A 834 13.87 -25.18 21.56
N TYR A 835 12.72 -25.60 22.09
CA TYR A 835 11.64 -26.17 21.29
C TYR A 835 11.03 -25.14 20.33
N CYS A 836 10.71 -23.92 20.79
CA CYS A 836 10.14 -22.86 19.96
C CYS A 836 11.02 -22.47 18.77
N VAL A 837 12.35 -22.48 18.92
CA VAL A 837 13.29 -22.13 17.83
C VAL A 837 13.65 -23.33 16.94
N LYS A 838 13.03 -24.51 17.18
CA LYS A 838 13.29 -25.80 16.52
C LYS A 838 14.69 -26.39 16.80
N GLY A 839 15.29 -26.03 17.93
CA GLY A 839 16.55 -26.60 18.44
C GLY A 839 16.38 -27.85 19.31
N ALA A 840 15.17 -28.12 19.81
CA ALA A 840 14.81 -29.36 20.50
C ALA A 840 13.58 -30.03 19.86
N PRO A 841 13.51 -31.37 19.77
CA PRO A 841 12.44 -32.07 19.06
C PRO A 841 11.10 -32.08 19.83
N SER A 842 11.12 -31.84 21.14
CA SER A 842 9.93 -31.81 22.00
C SER A 842 10.18 -30.95 23.24
N TYR A 843 9.08 -30.59 23.93
CA TYR A 843 9.10 -29.93 25.23
C TYR A 843 8.05 -30.62 26.12
N ASN A 844 8.48 -31.09 27.30
CA ASN A 844 7.67 -31.93 28.19
C ASN A 844 7.16 -31.19 29.45
N GLY A 845 7.27 -29.86 29.47
CA GLY A 845 6.76 -29.03 30.56
C GLY A 845 5.28 -28.64 30.35
N LYS A 846 4.71 -27.92 31.32
CA LYS A 846 3.35 -27.36 31.21
C LYS A 846 3.23 -26.43 29.99
N SER A 847 2.06 -26.44 29.35
CA SER A 847 1.72 -25.43 28.34
C SER A 847 1.70 -24.02 28.93
N MET A 848 1.81 -23.00 28.08
CA MET A 848 1.72 -21.60 28.51
C MET A 848 0.41 -21.31 29.24
N LYS A 849 -0.70 -21.93 28.82
CA LYS A 849 -2.02 -21.78 29.44
C LYS A 849 -2.07 -22.37 30.85
N GLU A 850 -1.62 -23.61 31.03
CA GLU A 850 -1.59 -24.28 32.36
C GLU A 850 -0.61 -23.61 33.34
N ALA A 851 0.49 -23.05 32.82
CA ALA A 851 1.48 -22.33 33.61
C ALA A 851 0.94 -20.96 34.11
N HIS A 852 0.16 -20.24 33.30
CA HIS A 852 -0.21 -18.85 33.58
C HIS A 852 -1.68 -18.61 33.98
N MET A 853 -2.60 -19.55 33.76
CA MET A 853 -4.04 -19.38 34.07
C MET A 853 -4.32 -19.00 35.54
N HIS A 854 -3.47 -19.43 36.47
CA HIS A 854 -3.60 -19.16 37.90
C HIS A 854 -3.05 -17.79 38.34
N LEU A 855 -2.39 -17.04 37.44
CA LEU A 855 -1.62 -15.83 37.77
C LEU A 855 -2.38 -14.51 37.51
N GLY A 856 -3.58 -14.56 36.92
CA GLY A 856 -4.43 -13.37 36.69
C GLY A 856 -3.76 -12.31 35.81
N LEU A 857 -3.01 -12.73 34.78
CA LEU A 857 -2.24 -11.84 33.93
C LEU A 857 -3.13 -11.12 32.91
N ASN A 858 -2.73 -9.90 32.56
CA ASN A 858 -3.42 -9.00 31.64
C ASN A 858 -2.44 -8.52 30.55
N ASP A 859 -2.95 -7.82 29.54
CA ASP A 859 -2.13 -7.32 28.42
C ASP A 859 -0.94 -6.44 28.87
N THR A 860 -1.07 -5.69 29.97
CA THR A 860 0.04 -4.91 30.53
C THR A 860 1.16 -5.81 31.05
N HIS A 861 0.82 -6.85 31.83
CA HIS A 861 1.80 -7.82 32.31
C HIS A 861 2.46 -8.59 31.14
N PHE A 862 1.69 -9.01 30.15
CA PHE A 862 2.19 -9.70 28.95
C PHE A 862 3.15 -8.83 28.13
N ASN A 863 2.76 -7.57 27.83
CA ASN A 863 3.59 -6.64 27.06
C ASN A 863 4.95 -6.42 27.74
N LEU A 864 4.97 -6.21 29.06
CA LEU A 864 6.20 -6.04 29.82
C LEU A 864 7.13 -7.26 29.74
N VAL A 865 6.58 -8.48 29.81
CA VAL A 865 7.36 -9.71 29.68
C VAL A 865 7.94 -9.85 28.27
N LYS A 866 7.15 -9.61 27.22
CA LYS A 866 7.62 -9.62 25.83
C LYS A 866 8.73 -8.59 25.59
N ASP A 867 8.56 -7.37 26.05
CA ASP A 867 9.52 -6.28 25.84
C ASP A 867 10.86 -6.56 26.55
N HIS A 868 10.84 -7.17 27.75
CA HIS A 868 12.06 -7.62 28.43
C HIS A 868 12.75 -8.78 27.71
N LEU A 869 12.02 -9.70 27.07
CA LEU A 869 12.61 -10.81 26.30
C LEU A 869 13.25 -10.30 25.00
N LEU A 870 12.56 -9.41 24.26
CA LEU A 870 13.12 -8.76 23.08
C LEU A 870 14.33 -7.87 23.42
N GLN A 871 14.32 -7.20 24.58
CA GLN A 871 15.50 -6.46 25.01
C GLN A 871 16.62 -7.38 25.52
N ALA A 872 16.33 -8.53 26.13
CA ALA A 872 17.35 -9.52 26.46
C ALA A 872 18.04 -10.08 25.20
N MET A 873 17.30 -10.32 24.12
CA MET A 873 17.87 -10.70 22.83
C MET A 873 18.77 -9.60 22.22
N LYS A 874 18.38 -8.33 22.32
CA LYS A 874 19.25 -7.20 21.92
C LYS A 874 20.50 -7.10 22.79
N ASP A 875 20.37 -7.26 24.10
CA ASP A 875 21.48 -7.27 25.05
C ASP A 875 22.45 -8.45 24.79
N CYS A 876 21.99 -9.52 24.13
CA CYS A 876 22.79 -10.67 23.67
C CYS A 876 23.15 -10.62 22.18
N SER A 877 23.14 -9.43 21.56
CA SER A 877 23.54 -9.17 20.16
C SER A 877 22.83 -10.02 19.10
N LYS A 878 21.55 -10.38 19.29
CA LYS A 878 20.79 -11.13 18.27
C LYS A 878 20.27 -10.19 17.18
N ASP A 879 20.20 -10.69 15.95
CA ASP A 879 19.94 -9.89 14.75
C ASP A 879 18.47 -9.39 14.65
N PRO A 880 18.19 -8.35 13.84
CA PRO A 880 16.85 -7.79 13.69
C PRO A 880 15.79 -8.77 13.17
N LEU A 881 16.15 -9.75 12.33
CA LEU A 881 15.18 -10.72 11.78
C LEU A 881 14.80 -11.73 12.86
N SER A 882 15.77 -12.24 13.62
CA SER A 882 15.50 -13.11 14.77
C SER A 882 14.72 -12.41 15.88
N LEU A 883 14.91 -11.10 16.07
CA LEU A 883 14.09 -10.29 16.97
C LEU A 883 12.63 -10.16 16.50
N ILE A 884 12.40 -10.04 15.18
CA ILE A 884 11.05 -10.00 14.60
C ILE A 884 10.39 -11.39 14.69
N GLU A 885 11.12 -12.45 14.32
CA GLU A 885 10.62 -13.82 14.30
C GLU A 885 10.22 -14.29 15.70
N VAL A 886 11.12 -14.20 16.68
CA VAL A 886 10.82 -14.52 18.08
C VAL A 886 9.77 -13.56 18.67
N GLY A 887 9.78 -12.29 18.29
CA GLY A 887 8.74 -11.33 18.69
C GLY A 887 7.34 -11.74 18.25
N GLY A 888 7.19 -12.25 17.02
CA GLY A 888 5.95 -12.82 16.50
C GLY A 888 5.56 -14.12 17.22
N THR A 889 6.52 -15.00 17.49
CA THR A 889 6.28 -16.24 18.27
C THR A 889 5.78 -15.94 19.68
N ILE A 890 6.37 -14.97 20.38
CA ILE A 890 5.93 -14.57 21.72
C ILE A 890 4.56 -13.92 21.67
N GLU A 891 4.34 -12.96 20.76
CA GLU A 891 3.07 -12.23 20.61
C GLU A 891 1.88 -13.19 20.41
N GLY A 892 2.10 -14.30 19.72
CA GLY A 892 1.11 -15.35 19.53
C GLY A 892 0.63 -16.04 20.80
N LEU A 893 1.46 -16.12 21.84
CA LEU A 893 1.12 -16.75 23.13
C LEU A 893 0.22 -15.85 24.02
N ARG A 894 -0.20 -14.67 23.53
CA ARG A 894 -1.02 -13.71 24.29
C ARG A 894 -2.31 -14.32 24.83
N SER A 895 -3.05 -15.06 24.02
CA SER A 895 -4.34 -15.66 24.41
C SER A 895 -4.23 -16.79 25.43
N ASP A 896 -3.08 -17.45 25.52
CA ASP A 896 -2.81 -18.48 26.52
C ASP A 896 -2.35 -17.89 27.86
N ILE A 897 -1.68 -16.73 27.84
CA ILE A 897 -1.09 -16.09 29.03
C ILE A 897 -2.04 -15.05 29.65
N VAL A 898 -2.78 -14.27 28.83
CA VAL A 898 -3.73 -13.24 29.29
C VAL A 898 -5.05 -13.90 29.69
N SER A 899 -5.33 -13.91 30.99
CA SER A 899 -6.45 -14.65 31.60
C SER A 899 -7.69 -13.78 31.90
N VAL A 900 -7.60 -12.45 31.76
CA VAL A 900 -8.71 -11.54 32.11
C VAL A 900 -8.94 -10.48 31.01
N LYS A 901 -10.02 -10.66 30.23
CA LYS A 901 -10.56 -9.61 29.34
C LYS A 901 -11.38 -8.61 30.15
N VAL A 902 -10.68 -7.68 30.80
CA VAL A 902 -11.28 -6.57 31.57
C VAL A 902 -12.03 -5.62 30.60
N PRO A 903 -13.31 -5.28 30.83
CA PRO A 903 -14.05 -4.31 30.02
C PRO A 903 -13.34 -2.97 29.88
N LEU A 904 -13.62 -2.21 28.81
CA LEU A 904 -12.97 -0.91 28.57
C LEU A 904 -13.26 0.09 29.70
N PHE A 905 -14.48 0.03 30.28
CA PHE A 905 -14.89 0.75 31.49
C PHE A 905 -14.01 0.40 32.70
N ASP A 906 -13.80 -0.87 33.01
CA ASP A 906 -12.99 -1.27 34.16
C ASP A 906 -11.50 -1.00 33.92
N ARG A 907 -11.02 -1.12 32.67
CA ARG A 907 -9.66 -0.76 32.24
C ARG A 907 -9.33 0.73 32.44
N ILE A 908 -10.31 1.63 32.28
CA ILE A 908 -10.11 3.06 32.57
C ILE A 908 -10.21 3.39 34.07
N GLY A 909 -10.52 2.45 34.95
CA GLY A 909 -10.77 2.72 36.38
C GLY A 909 -12.23 3.04 36.71
N GLY A 910 -13.17 2.56 35.89
CA GLY A 910 -14.60 2.53 36.18
C GLY A 910 -15.27 3.89 36.32
N GLU A 911 -16.31 3.93 37.14
CA GLU A 911 -17.21 5.08 37.28
C GLU A 911 -16.48 6.35 37.72
N GLN A 912 -15.52 6.25 38.64
CA GLN A 912 -14.79 7.43 39.13
C GLN A 912 -14.00 8.14 38.03
N ILE A 913 -13.36 7.39 37.13
CA ILE A 913 -12.58 8.00 36.03
C ILE A 913 -13.51 8.44 34.90
N THR A 914 -14.56 7.67 34.61
CA THR A 914 -15.63 8.08 33.67
C THR A 914 -16.25 9.41 34.07
N LYS A 915 -16.61 9.58 35.35
CA LYS A 915 -17.19 10.82 35.89
C LYS A 915 -16.22 11.99 35.79
N LYS A 916 -14.97 11.82 36.22
CA LYS A 916 -13.92 12.86 36.11
C LYS A 916 -13.65 13.25 34.65
N ALA A 917 -13.69 12.30 33.72
CA ALA A 917 -13.55 12.57 32.29
C ALA A 917 -14.73 13.40 31.74
N VAL A 918 -15.97 13.07 32.12
CA VAL A 918 -17.17 13.85 31.73
C VAL A 918 -17.16 15.25 32.36
N GLU A 919 -16.70 15.40 33.59
CA GLU A 919 -16.51 16.71 34.23
C GLU A 919 -15.48 17.57 33.46
N ARG A 920 -14.33 17.01 33.06
CA ARG A 920 -13.32 17.69 32.22
C ARG A 920 -13.84 18.01 30.82
N LEU A 921 -14.63 17.11 30.23
CA LEU A 921 -15.26 17.30 28.92
C LEU A 921 -16.23 18.48 28.93
N TYR A 922 -17.07 18.62 29.94
CA TYR A 922 -18.01 19.75 30.01
C TYR A 922 -17.34 21.10 30.24
N VAL A 923 -16.22 21.15 30.98
CA VAL A 923 -15.39 22.37 31.07
C VAL A 923 -14.86 22.79 29.68
N LYS A 924 -14.49 21.83 28.83
CA LYS A 924 -14.03 22.08 27.46
C LYS A 924 -15.15 22.45 26.50
N LEU A 925 -16.28 21.75 26.54
CA LEU A 925 -17.43 22.01 25.67
C LEU A 925 -18.03 23.42 25.87
N LEU A 926 -18.01 23.93 27.09
CA LEU A 926 -18.47 25.28 27.42
C LEU A 926 -17.43 26.38 27.09
N ALA A 927 -16.15 26.01 26.93
CA ALA A 927 -15.09 26.91 26.49
C ALA A 927 -14.95 26.98 24.95
N ASP A 928 -15.30 25.92 24.23
CA ASP A 928 -15.19 25.89 22.77
C ASP A 928 -16.17 26.86 22.08
N VAL A 929 -15.64 27.66 21.15
CA VAL A 929 -16.38 28.76 20.50
C VAL A 929 -17.52 28.26 19.61
N LYS A 930 -17.42 27.04 19.04
CA LYS A 930 -18.42 26.46 18.14
C LYS A 930 -19.45 25.60 18.89
N LEU A 931 -19.09 24.99 20.01
CA LEU A 931 -19.94 24.04 20.73
C LEU A 931 -20.71 24.65 21.92
N LYS A 932 -20.15 25.66 22.61
CA LYS A 932 -20.77 26.27 23.83
C LYS A 932 -22.23 26.71 23.63
N ASP A 933 -22.56 27.18 22.43
CA ASP A 933 -23.86 27.78 22.13
C ASP A 933 -25.01 26.77 22.14
N PHE A 934 -24.73 25.48 21.90
CA PHE A 934 -25.73 24.40 21.98
C PHE A 934 -26.15 24.05 23.43
N PHE A 935 -25.45 24.57 24.43
CA PHE A 935 -25.68 24.25 25.85
C PHE A 935 -26.40 25.35 26.64
N LYS A 936 -26.68 26.51 26.03
CA LYS A 936 -27.21 27.73 26.70
C LYS A 936 -28.50 27.54 27.49
N THR A 937 -29.35 26.60 27.10
CA THR A 937 -30.68 26.34 27.71
C THR A 937 -30.78 24.97 28.39
N ALA A 938 -29.67 24.24 28.50
CA ALA A 938 -29.66 22.87 29.00
C ALA A 938 -29.30 22.80 30.50
N ASP A 939 -30.00 21.95 31.24
CA ASP A 939 -29.64 21.59 32.62
C ASP A 939 -28.29 20.86 32.63
N MET A 940 -27.24 21.57 33.05
CA MET A 940 -25.87 21.05 33.09
C MET A 940 -25.68 19.89 34.06
N GLN A 941 -26.51 19.77 35.11
CA GLN A 941 -26.36 18.70 36.11
C GLN A 941 -26.99 17.41 35.59
N ASN A 942 -28.23 17.47 35.10
CA ASN A 942 -28.86 16.32 34.45
C ASN A 942 -28.14 15.90 33.17
N LEU A 943 -27.60 16.84 32.39
CA LEU A 943 -26.86 16.52 31.17
C LEU A 943 -25.53 15.81 31.46
N LYS A 944 -24.77 16.25 32.47
CA LYS A 944 -23.55 15.55 32.94
C LYS A 944 -23.86 14.16 33.46
N ASN A 945 -24.91 14.01 34.29
CA ASN A 945 -25.33 12.70 34.80
C ASN A 945 -25.68 11.74 33.66
N ASN A 946 -26.51 12.19 32.70
CA ASN A 946 -26.89 11.39 31.54
C ASN A 946 -25.67 11.01 30.67
N GLN A 947 -24.71 11.91 30.44
CA GLN A 947 -23.47 11.58 29.73
C GLN A 947 -22.58 10.62 30.52
N CYS A 948 -22.47 10.74 31.84
CA CYS A 948 -21.71 9.79 32.66
C CYS A 948 -22.30 8.38 32.58
N THR A 949 -23.64 8.26 32.62
CA THR A 949 -24.33 6.98 32.37
C THR A 949 -24.07 6.48 30.96
N PHE A 950 -24.19 7.33 29.93
CA PHE A 950 -23.94 6.95 28.53
C PHE A 950 -22.51 6.45 28.28
N PHE A 951 -21.50 7.19 28.73
CA PHE A 951 -20.10 6.77 28.67
C PHE A 951 -19.84 5.49 29.47
N THR A 952 -20.56 5.25 30.57
CA THR A 952 -20.49 3.95 31.27
C THR A 952 -20.96 2.81 30.36
N VAL A 953 -22.10 2.96 29.68
CA VAL A 953 -22.68 1.91 28.84
C VAL A 953 -21.81 1.60 27.62
N ILE A 954 -21.40 2.61 26.85
CA ILE A 954 -20.65 2.39 25.60
C ILE A 954 -19.23 1.84 25.84
N LEU A 955 -18.69 2.01 27.04
CA LEU A 955 -17.41 1.43 27.46
C LEU A 955 -17.57 0.04 28.11
N GLY A 956 -18.79 -0.49 28.21
CA GLY A 956 -19.07 -1.84 28.72
C GLY A 956 -19.21 -1.95 30.24
N GLY A 957 -19.56 -0.86 30.93
CA GLY A 957 -19.88 -0.86 32.36
C GLY A 957 -21.32 -1.31 32.67
N PRO A 958 -21.67 -1.50 33.96
CA PRO A 958 -22.88 -2.22 34.39
C PRO A 958 -24.20 -1.42 34.32
N ASN A 959 -24.14 -0.12 33.99
CA ASN A 959 -25.33 0.74 33.97
C ASN A 959 -26.10 0.64 32.65
N ASN A 960 -27.43 0.81 32.72
CA ASN A 960 -28.30 0.96 31.54
C ASN A 960 -28.68 2.44 31.34
N TYR A 961 -28.49 2.95 30.13
CA TYR A 961 -28.84 4.33 29.77
C TYR A 961 -30.35 4.48 29.57
N LYS A 962 -30.98 5.40 30.32
CA LYS A 962 -32.43 5.67 30.30
C LYS A 962 -32.81 7.00 29.63
N GLY A 963 -31.86 7.66 28.96
CA GLY A 963 -32.11 8.92 28.27
C GLY A 963 -32.68 8.77 26.85
N LYS A 964 -32.88 9.88 26.16
CA LYS A 964 -33.27 9.90 24.73
C LYS A 964 -32.16 9.30 23.87
N SER A 965 -32.49 8.63 22.77
CA SER A 965 -31.47 8.11 21.84
C SER A 965 -30.56 9.24 21.32
N MET A 966 -29.35 8.89 20.86
CA MET A 966 -28.43 9.91 20.32
C MET A 966 -29.07 10.65 19.13
N LYS A 967 -29.87 9.97 18.32
CA LYS A 967 -30.68 10.59 17.26
C LYS A 967 -31.72 11.57 17.81
N ASP A 968 -32.55 11.14 18.75
CA ASP A 968 -33.68 11.95 19.25
C ASP A 968 -33.23 13.14 20.12
N ALA A 969 -32.05 13.03 20.73
CA ALA A 969 -31.40 14.12 21.48
C ALA A 969 -30.82 15.20 20.57
N HIS A 970 -30.25 14.83 19.41
CA HIS A 970 -29.49 15.76 18.55
C HIS A 970 -30.23 16.21 17.28
N GLN A 971 -31.37 15.58 16.92
CA GLN A 971 -32.14 15.88 15.70
C GLN A 971 -32.37 17.38 15.43
N ASN A 972 -32.70 18.16 16.48
CA ASN A 972 -33.01 19.58 16.37
C ASN A 972 -31.78 20.51 16.44
N LEU A 973 -30.59 19.98 16.75
CA LEU A 973 -29.37 20.76 16.99
C LEU A 973 -28.56 21.04 15.71
N LYS A 974 -28.99 20.55 14.54
CA LYS A 974 -28.36 20.77 13.21
C LYS A 974 -26.83 20.56 13.22
N LEU A 975 -26.36 19.54 13.94
CA LEU A 975 -24.93 19.26 14.08
C LEU A 975 -24.33 18.71 12.77
N ASN A 976 -23.09 19.12 12.51
CA ASN A 976 -22.32 18.76 11.31
C ASN A 976 -20.99 18.09 11.70
N ASP A 977 -20.25 17.57 10.72
CA ASP A 977 -18.97 16.87 10.95
C ASP A 977 -17.91 17.73 11.66
N SER A 978 -17.88 19.05 11.49
CA SER A 978 -16.95 19.91 12.24
C SER A 978 -17.30 19.93 13.73
N HIS A 979 -18.58 19.88 14.09
CA HIS A 979 -19.00 19.88 15.50
C HIS A 979 -18.67 18.51 16.14
N PHE A 980 -18.92 17.43 15.41
CA PHE A 980 -18.62 16.07 15.87
C PHE A 980 -17.11 15.80 16.01
N ASN A 981 -16.30 16.26 15.07
CA ASN A 981 -14.84 16.09 15.15
C ASN A 981 -14.24 16.81 16.37
N ILE A 982 -14.67 18.05 16.64
CA ILE A 982 -14.24 18.79 17.83
C ILE A 982 -14.69 18.07 19.11
N PHE A 983 -15.95 17.62 19.19
CA PHE A 983 -16.43 16.82 20.32
C PHE A 983 -15.53 15.60 20.59
N LYS A 984 -15.20 14.82 19.55
CA LYS A 984 -14.33 13.65 19.65
C LYS A 984 -12.93 13.99 20.17
N GLU A 985 -12.30 15.04 19.67
CA GLU A 985 -10.98 15.50 20.13
C GLU A 985 -11.02 15.92 21.61
N LEU A 986 -12.05 16.64 22.02
CA LEU A 986 -12.25 17.05 23.42
C LEU A 986 -12.50 15.85 24.34
N VAL A 987 -13.20 14.80 23.89
CA VAL A 987 -13.33 13.53 24.63
C VAL A 987 -11.96 12.87 24.82
N GLN A 988 -11.16 12.74 23.75
CA GLN A 988 -9.82 12.15 23.83
C GLN A 988 -8.89 12.92 24.76
N GLN A 989 -8.94 14.26 24.75
CA GLN A 989 -8.18 15.09 25.70
C GLN A 989 -8.67 14.90 27.14
N SER A 990 -9.98 14.79 27.36
CA SER A 990 -10.57 14.66 28.70
C SER A 990 -10.21 13.33 29.37
N PHE A 991 -10.18 12.23 28.63
CA PHE A 991 -9.68 10.94 29.15
C PHE A 991 -8.16 10.95 29.39
N ARG A 992 -7.37 11.68 28.59
CA ARG A 992 -5.93 11.87 28.83
C ARG A 992 -5.65 12.64 30.12
N GLU A 993 -6.43 13.68 30.41
CA GLU A 993 -6.28 14.52 31.62
C GLU A 993 -6.62 13.81 32.93
N VAL A 994 -7.35 12.69 32.88
CA VAL A 994 -7.65 11.84 34.05
C VAL A 994 -6.75 10.60 34.15
N GLY A 995 -5.72 10.49 33.30
CA GLY A 995 -4.67 9.48 33.41
C GLY A 995 -4.84 8.22 32.55
N VAL A 996 -5.80 8.17 31.62
CA VAL A 996 -5.95 7.05 30.69
C VAL A 996 -4.81 7.06 29.66
N ASP A 997 -4.29 5.88 29.31
CA ASP A 997 -3.19 5.74 28.36
C ASP A 997 -3.62 5.96 26.88
N ASN A 998 -2.65 6.24 26.01
CA ASN A 998 -2.93 6.58 24.60
C ASN A 998 -3.51 5.42 23.75
N ILE A 999 -3.28 4.15 24.12
CA ILE A 999 -3.84 2.99 23.41
C ILE A 999 -5.33 2.87 23.77
N THR A 1000 -5.64 2.92 25.07
CA THR A 1000 -7.02 2.92 25.59
C THR A 1000 -7.80 4.16 25.11
N ILE A 1001 -7.17 5.34 25.01
CA ILE A 1001 -7.78 6.53 24.37
C ILE A 1001 -8.10 6.31 22.89
N ALA A 1002 -7.24 5.62 22.13
CA ALA A 1002 -7.52 5.30 20.73
C ALA A 1002 -8.69 4.31 20.58
N GLU A 1003 -8.90 3.45 21.58
CA GLU A 1003 -10.05 2.54 21.67
C GLU A 1003 -11.36 3.29 21.98
N ILE A 1004 -11.35 4.16 23.00
CA ILE A 1004 -12.47 5.07 23.32
C ILE A 1004 -12.84 5.91 22.09
N ALA A 1005 -11.85 6.42 21.36
CA ALA A 1005 -12.07 7.22 20.14
C ALA A 1005 -12.72 6.44 18.99
N ARG A 1006 -12.57 5.10 18.94
CA ARG A 1006 -13.28 4.23 17.99
C ARG A 1006 -14.72 3.98 18.42
N VAL A 1007 -14.97 3.75 19.71
CA VAL A 1007 -16.32 3.62 20.27
C VAL A 1007 -17.13 4.90 20.00
N VAL A 1008 -16.55 6.07 20.29
CA VAL A 1008 -17.19 7.37 20.04
C VAL A 1008 -17.43 7.63 18.55
N GLU A 1009 -16.58 7.13 17.64
CA GLU A 1009 -16.78 7.32 16.19
C GLU A 1009 -18.05 6.62 15.67
N GLN A 1010 -18.48 5.51 16.28
CA GLN A 1010 -19.61 4.70 15.79
C GLN A 1010 -20.93 5.49 15.79
N ILE A 1011 -21.15 6.37 16.78
CA ILE A 1011 -22.39 7.15 16.92
C ILE A 1011 -22.48 8.39 16.00
N ARG A 1012 -21.48 8.67 15.14
CA ARG A 1012 -21.50 9.84 14.23
C ARG A 1012 -22.80 9.93 13.41
N LYS A 1013 -23.26 8.80 12.87
CA LYS A 1013 -24.42 8.71 11.97
C LYS A 1013 -25.76 9.00 12.65
N GLU A 1014 -25.81 8.98 13.99
CA GLU A 1014 -27.00 9.34 14.76
C GLU A 1014 -27.03 10.83 15.13
N ILE A 1015 -25.86 11.47 15.25
CA ILE A 1015 -25.72 12.85 15.71
C ILE A 1015 -25.68 13.87 14.54
N VAL A 1016 -25.08 13.51 13.41
CA VAL A 1016 -24.94 14.39 12.24
C VAL A 1016 -26.14 14.21 11.30
N SER A 1017 -27.13 15.11 11.38
CA SER A 1017 -28.44 14.95 10.74
C SER A 1017 -28.67 15.75 9.45
N VAL A 1018 -27.88 16.79 9.18
CA VAL A 1018 -28.06 17.65 7.99
C VAL A 1018 -26.73 17.93 7.30
N ARG A 1019 -26.63 17.57 6.01
CA ARG A 1019 -25.61 18.12 5.11
C ARG A 1019 -26.16 19.42 4.51
N PRO A 1020 -25.59 20.60 4.82
CA PRO A 1020 -26.13 21.87 4.31
C PRO A 1020 -26.09 21.94 2.78
N PRO A 1021 -26.96 22.76 2.14
CA PRO A 1021 -26.96 22.95 0.68
C PRO A 1021 -25.58 23.34 0.14
N LEU A 1022 -25.32 23.02 -1.13
CA LEU A 1022 -24.05 23.33 -1.77
C LEU A 1022 -23.78 24.85 -1.75
N TYR A 1023 -24.83 25.66 -1.84
CA TYR A 1023 -24.85 27.12 -1.74
C TYR A 1023 -24.27 27.63 -0.41
N GLU A 1024 -24.74 27.10 0.72
CA GLU A 1024 -24.18 27.45 2.03
C GLU A 1024 -22.73 26.98 2.17
N ARG A 1025 -22.43 25.78 1.64
CA ARG A 1025 -21.09 25.16 1.72
C ARG A 1025 -20.02 25.86 0.90
N ILE A 1026 -20.39 26.56 -0.18
CA ILE A 1026 -19.48 27.46 -0.91
C ILE A 1026 -19.40 28.87 -0.30
N GLY A 1027 -20.14 29.16 0.79
CA GLY A 1027 -20.10 30.45 1.49
C GLY A 1027 -21.22 31.44 1.12
N GLY A 1028 -22.32 30.96 0.54
CA GLY A 1028 -23.51 31.76 0.24
C GLY A 1028 -23.28 32.88 -0.78
N GLU A 1029 -24.15 33.89 -0.75
CA GLU A 1029 -24.25 34.92 -1.81
C GLU A 1029 -22.93 35.65 -2.06
N LYS A 1030 -22.27 36.17 -1.01
CA LYS A 1030 -21.02 36.94 -1.13
C LYS A 1030 -19.89 36.14 -1.77
N SER A 1031 -19.82 34.85 -1.47
CA SER A 1031 -18.81 33.96 -2.04
C SER A 1031 -19.16 33.57 -3.47
N LEU A 1032 -20.43 33.26 -3.75
CA LEU A 1032 -20.90 32.99 -5.11
C LEU A 1032 -20.69 34.20 -6.04
N GLU A 1033 -20.90 35.43 -5.56
CA GLU A 1033 -20.65 36.65 -6.32
C GLU A 1033 -19.18 36.76 -6.79
N ILE A 1034 -18.22 36.56 -5.87
CA ILE A 1034 -16.78 36.52 -6.19
C ILE A 1034 -16.44 35.36 -7.15
N ILE A 1035 -17.10 34.20 -7.00
CA ILE A 1035 -16.97 33.06 -7.92
C ILE A 1035 -17.47 33.45 -9.32
N ILE A 1036 -18.65 34.05 -9.47
CA ILE A 1036 -19.21 34.42 -10.77
C ILE A 1036 -18.38 35.51 -11.46
N GLU A 1037 -17.90 36.51 -10.72
CA GLU A 1037 -16.98 37.53 -11.24
C GLU A 1037 -15.74 36.89 -11.88
N LYS A 1038 -14.96 36.12 -11.10
CA LYS A 1038 -13.74 35.45 -11.61
C LYS A 1038 -14.03 34.39 -12.67
N PHE A 1039 -15.15 33.67 -12.57
CA PHE A 1039 -15.54 32.64 -13.54
C PHE A 1039 -15.86 33.25 -14.90
N TYR A 1040 -16.67 34.30 -14.96
CA TYR A 1040 -16.97 34.99 -16.21
C TYR A 1040 -15.70 35.57 -16.86
N ASP A 1041 -14.82 36.14 -16.04
CA ASP A 1041 -13.52 36.66 -16.46
C ASP A 1041 -12.58 35.57 -17.03
N LYS A 1042 -12.75 34.30 -16.66
CA LYS A 1042 -12.10 33.15 -17.32
C LYS A 1042 -12.82 32.74 -18.59
N LEU A 1043 -14.15 32.67 -18.58
CA LEU A 1043 -14.96 32.28 -19.74
C LEU A 1043 -14.65 33.15 -20.96
N ILE A 1044 -14.62 34.47 -20.81
CA ILE A 1044 -14.33 35.41 -21.92
C ILE A 1044 -12.88 35.35 -22.42
N LYS A 1045 -11.94 34.84 -21.61
CA LYS A 1045 -10.51 34.69 -21.96
C LYS A 1045 -10.16 33.28 -22.48
N ASN A 1046 -11.08 32.33 -22.39
CA ASN A 1046 -10.87 30.96 -22.86
C ASN A 1046 -11.00 30.87 -24.39
N GLN A 1047 -10.00 30.29 -25.06
CA GLN A 1047 -9.93 30.24 -26.52
C GLN A 1047 -11.03 29.41 -27.19
N ALA A 1048 -11.58 28.39 -26.52
CA ALA A 1048 -12.59 27.49 -27.10
C ALA A 1048 -14.03 27.98 -26.94
N ILE A 1049 -14.30 28.80 -25.91
CA ILE A 1049 -15.66 29.22 -25.51
C ILE A 1049 -15.87 30.73 -25.37
N GLY A 1050 -14.80 31.53 -25.26
CA GLY A 1050 -14.91 32.99 -25.12
C GLY A 1050 -15.68 33.64 -26.27
N GLN A 1051 -15.59 33.08 -27.48
CA GLN A 1051 -16.35 33.48 -28.66
C GLN A 1051 -17.87 33.57 -28.44
N PHE A 1052 -18.44 32.73 -27.56
CA PHE A 1052 -19.89 32.74 -27.26
C PHE A 1052 -20.32 33.95 -26.42
N PHE A 1053 -19.38 34.62 -25.76
CA PHE A 1053 -19.64 35.75 -24.85
C PHE A 1053 -19.33 37.12 -25.48
N VAL A 1054 -18.56 37.16 -26.59
CA VAL A 1054 -18.12 38.41 -27.27
C VAL A 1054 -19.27 39.35 -27.63
N LYS A 1055 -20.45 38.83 -27.97
CA LYS A 1055 -21.64 39.62 -28.34
C LYS A 1055 -22.68 39.74 -27.22
N THR A 1056 -22.29 39.52 -25.97
CA THR A 1056 -23.21 39.50 -24.82
C THR A 1056 -22.95 40.65 -23.84
N ASP A 1057 -24.03 41.16 -23.23
CA ASP A 1057 -23.97 42.13 -22.14
C ASP A 1057 -23.37 41.46 -20.89
N PRO A 1058 -22.17 41.87 -20.42
CA PRO A 1058 -21.51 41.19 -19.31
C PRO A 1058 -22.27 41.28 -17.98
N ILE A 1059 -22.99 42.38 -17.75
CA ILE A 1059 -23.74 42.61 -16.51
C ILE A 1059 -24.97 41.70 -16.49
N LYS A 1060 -25.68 41.59 -17.62
CA LYS A 1060 -26.82 40.67 -17.75
C LYS A 1060 -26.36 39.21 -17.64
N GLN A 1061 -25.24 38.83 -18.24
CA GLN A 1061 -24.71 37.46 -18.14
C GLN A 1061 -24.24 37.10 -16.73
N LYS A 1062 -23.46 37.97 -16.05
CA LYS A 1062 -23.03 37.73 -14.66
C LYS A 1062 -24.23 37.58 -13.73
N ASN A 1063 -25.26 38.43 -13.86
CA ASN A 1063 -26.51 38.29 -13.10
C ASN A 1063 -27.27 36.99 -13.43
N MET A 1064 -27.35 36.59 -14.70
CA MET A 1064 -28.01 35.35 -15.13
C MET A 1064 -27.30 34.11 -14.55
N LEU A 1065 -25.97 34.09 -14.56
CA LEU A 1065 -25.15 33.03 -13.96
C LEU A 1065 -25.29 33.01 -12.43
N LYS A 1066 -25.26 34.17 -11.75
CA LYS A 1066 -25.49 34.27 -10.30
C LYS A 1066 -26.84 33.68 -9.90
N ALA A 1067 -27.91 34.01 -10.63
CA ALA A 1067 -29.24 33.44 -10.40
C ALA A 1067 -29.28 31.92 -10.66
N PHE A 1068 -28.72 31.45 -11.78
CA PHE A 1068 -28.68 30.03 -12.12
C PHE A 1068 -27.94 29.19 -11.06
N PHE A 1069 -26.70 29.58 -10.72
CA PHE A 1069 -25.89 28.87 -9.73
C PHE A 1069 -26.46 28.98 -8.32
N THR A 1070 -27.15 30.07 -7.97
CA THR A 1070 -27.90 30.14 -6.71
C THR A 1070 -28.96 29.04 -6.63
N THR A 1071 -29.74 28.85 -7.70
CA THR A 1071 -30.79 27.81 -7.74
C THR A 1071 -30.19 26.40 -7.70
N ILE A 1072 -29.26 26.06 -8.59
CA ILE A 1072 -28.75 24.67 -8.70
C ILE A 1072 -27.86 24.23 -7.52
N PHE A 1073 -27.38 25.18 -6.71
CA PHE A 1073 -26.69 24.88 -5.46
C PHE A 1073 -27.61 24.87 -4.22
N GLY A 1074 -28.90 25.18 -4.38
CA GLY A 1074 -29.91 25.13 -3.30
C GLY A 1074 -30.01 26.39 -2.45
N GLY A 1075 -29.74 27.57 -3.03
CA GLY A 1075 -30.04 28.87 -2.43
C GLY A 1075 -31.49 29.31 -2.66
N GLN A 1076 -31.93 30.37 -1.98
CA GLN A 1076 -33.35 30.79 -1.96
C GLN A 1076 -33.85 31.48 -3.24
N GLN A 1077 -32.97 31.96 -4.13
CA GLN A 1077 -33.40 32.62 -5.37
C GLN A 1077 -33.56 31.61 -6.51
N MET A 1078 -34.73 31.64 -7.15
CA MET A 1078 -35.09 30.79 -8.29
C MET A 1078 -34.79 31.47 -9.63
N TYR A 1079 -34.04 30.79 -10.48
CA TYR A 1079 -33.74 31.19 -11.86
C TYR A 1079 -35.00 31.25 -12.73
N LYS A 1080 -35.18 32.37 -13.43
CA LYS A 1080 -36.36 32.66 -14.29
C LYS A 1080 -36.03 32.79 -15.78
N GLY A 1081 -34.83 32.38 -16.20
CA GLY A 1081 -34.42 32.42 -17.61
C GLY A 1081 -34.99 31.26 -18.44
N LYS A 1082 -34.61 31.21 -19.72
CA LYS A 1082 -34.92 30.07 -20.60
C LYS A 1082 -34.28 28.78 -20.05
N LYS A 1083 -34.90 27.63 -20.33
CA LYS A 1083 -34.30 26.31 -20.05
C LYS A 1083 -32.97 26.18 -20.81
N LEU A 1084 -32.03 25.40 -20.28
CA LEU A 1084 -30.69 25.31 -20.85
C LEU A 1084 -30.72 24.77 -22.29
N LYS A 1085 -31.54 23.76 -22.55
CA LYS A 1085 -31.77 23.26 -23.92
C LYS A 1085 -32.24 24.34 -24.89
N ASP A 1086 -33.23 25.14 -24.50
CA ASP A 1086 -33.83 26.18 -25.35
C ASP A 1086 -32.90 27.40 -25.51
N ALA A 1087 -31.99 27.63 -24.57
CA ALA A 1087 -30.98 28.68 -24.62
C ALA A 1087 -29.79 28.32 -25.54
N HIS A 1088 -29.35 27.05 -25.51
CA HIS A 1088 -28.14 26.60 -26.22
C HIS A 1088 -28.40 25.86 -27.54
N ALA A 1089 -29.66 25.57 -27.89
CA ALA A 1089 -30.06 24.83 -29.10
C ALA A 1089 -29.36 25.27 -30.40
N ASN A 1090 -29.13 26.58 -30.58
CA ASN A 1090 -28.52 27.14 -31.79
C ASN A 1090 -26.99 27.35 -31.67
N MET A 1091 -26.39 27.04 -30.52
CA MET A 1091 -24.97 27.33 -30.23
C MET A 1091 -24.02 26.18 -30.59
N LYS A 1092 -24.55 24.97 -30.88
CA LYS A 1092 -23.78 23.78 -31.27
C LYS A 1092 -22.56 23.51 -30.37
N ILE A 1093 -22.77 23.58 -29.05
CA ILE A 1093 -21.71 23.41 -28.06
C ILE A 1093 -21.28 21.94 -28.05
N THR A 1094 -19.99 21.71 -28.28
CA THR A 1094 -19.37 20.38 -28.26
C THR A 1094 -19.02 19.93 -26.83
N ASP A 1095 -18.83 18.63 -26.62
CA ASP A 1095 -18.36 18.10 -25.33
C ASP A 1095 -17.02 18.70 -24.88
N ALA A 1096 -16.11 19.02 -25.83
CA ALA A 1096 -14.85 19.70 -25.53
C ALA A 1096 -15.09 21.12 -24.98
N GLN A 1097 -16.00 21.88 -25.57
CA GLN A 1097 -16.36 23.22 -25.11
C GLN A 1097 -17.11 23.20 -23.77
N PHE A 1098 -17.94 22.18 -23.53
CA PHE A 1098 -18.57 21.97 -22.22
C PHE A 1098 -17.52 21.60 -21.14
N ASN A 1099 -16.53 20.77 -21.48
CA ASN A 1099 -15.41 20.45 -20.59
C ASN A 1099 -14.57 21.70 -20.26
N GLU A 1100 -14.34 22.59 -21.21
CA GLU A 1100 -13.66 23.87 -20.97
C GLU A 1100 -14.48 24.80 -20.05
N PHE A 1101 -15.81 24.90 -20.24
CA PHE A 1101 -16.69 25.66 -19.34
C PHE A 1101 -16.61 25.13 -17.90
N ARG A 1102 -16.66 23.80 -17.72
CA ARG A 1102 -16.47 23.14 -16.43
C ARG A 1102 -15.06 23.38 -15.87
N SER A 1103 -14.02 23.28 -16.69
CA SER A 1103 -12.62 23.51 -16.31
C SER A 1103 -12.43 24.92 -15.77
N CYS A 1104 -13.00 25.94 -16.42
CA CYS A 1104 -12.99 27.31 -15.93
C CYS A 1104 -13.64 27.46 -14.54
N MET A 1105 -14.75 26.76 -14.25
CA MET A 1105 -15.37 26.79 -12.92
C MET A 1105 -14.50 26.06 -11.88
N GLU A 1106 -14.01 24.88 -12.23
CA GLU A 1106 -13.09 24.12 -11.37
C GLU A 1106 -11.79 24.89 -11.06
N GLN A 1107 -11.30 25.73 -11.97
CA GLN A 1107 -10.17 26.64 -11.74
C GLN A 1107 -10.56 27.80 -10.83
N THR A 1108 -11.70 28.46 -11.08
CA THR A 1108 -12.19 29.54 -10.20
C THR A 1108 -12.36 29.07 -8.75
N LEU A 1109 -12.89 27.86 -8.52
CA LEU A 1109 -13.03 27.29 -7.18
C LEU A 1109 -11.70 26.87 -6.53
N LYS A 1110 -10.58 26.89 -7.26
CA LYS A 1110 -9.21 26.74 -6.71
C LYS A 1110 -8.56 28.11 -6.43
N GLU A 1111 -9.12 29.20 -6.97
CA GLU A 1111 -8.63 30.59 -6.86
C GLU A 1111 -9.53 31.51 -6.00
N VAL A 1112 -10.72 31.04 -5.62
CA VAL A 1112 -11.65 31.69 -4.70
C VAL A 1112 -11.85 30.77 -3.51
N ASN A 1113 -11.24 31.14 -2.38
CA ASN A 1113 -11.20 30.38 -1.12
C ASN A 1113 -10.48 29.01 -1.18
N GLN A 1114 -10.06 28.54 0.00
CA GLN A 1114 -9.42 27.23 0.20
C GLN A 1114 -10.46 26.11 0.23
N PHE A 1115 -11.29 25.99 -0.81
CA PHE A 1115 -12.27 24.91 -0.89
C PHE A 1115 -11.56 23.55 -1.01
N ASN A 1116 -12.00 22.58 -0.21
CA ASN A 1116 -11.41 21.25 -0.26
C ASN A 1116 -11.77 20.53 -1.57
N VAL A 1117 -10.91 19.59 -1.99
CA VAL A 1117 -11.02 18.87 -3.27
C VAL A 1117 -12.36 18.13 -3.43
N GLN A 1118 -13.00 17.72 -2.32
CA GLN A 1118 -14.30 17.06 -2.36
C GLN A 1118 -15.45 18.03 -2.67
N LEU A 1119 -15.43 19.26 -2.14
CA LEU A 1119 -16.42 20.28 -2.44
C LEU A 1119 -16.36 20.70 -3.92
N ILE A 1120 -15.14 20.85 -4.47
CA ILE A 1120 -14.93 21.22 -5.88
C ILE A 1120 -15.47 20.12 -6.82
N LYS A 1121 -15.21 18.84 -6.51
CA LYS A 1121 -15.78 17.70 -7.24
C LYS A 1121 -17.31 17.67 -7.21
N GLU A 1122 -17.92 18.06 -6.10
CA GLU A 1122 -19.38 18.10 -5.98
C GLU A 1122 -20.00 19.23 -6.80
N VAL A 1123 -19.37 20.41 -6.87
CA VAL A 1123 -19.80 21.46 -7.83
C VAL A 1123 -19.66 21.00 -9.28
N ALA A 1124 -18.54 20.36 -9.63
CA ALA A 1124 -18.31 19.83 -10.97
C ALA A 1124 -19.36 18.77 -11.36
N ALA A 1125 -19.72 17.86 -10.45
CA ALA A 1125 -20.74 16.84 -10.69
C ALA A 1125 -22.16 17.42 -10.87
N VAL A 1126 -22.51 18.50 -10.15
CA VAL A 1126 -23.78 19.23 -10.37
C VAL A 1126 -23.79 19.91 -11.74
N ILE A 1127 -22.64 20.40 -12.24
CA ILE A 1127 -22.53 20.96 -13.60
C ILE A 1127 -22.66 19.86 -14.66
N ASP A 1128 -21.96 18.73 -14.51
CA ASP A 1128 -22.05 17.58 -15.44
C ASP A 1128 -23.48 17.07 -15.64
N HIS A 1129 -24.36 17.21 -14.65
CA HIS A 1129 -25.77 16.81 -14.74
C HIS A 1129 -26.48 17.48 -15.94
N PHE A 1130 -26.16 18.75 -16.22
CA PHE A 1130 -26.77 19.54 -17.30
C PHE A 1130 -26.11 19.34 -18.67
N ARG A 1131 -25.07 18.49 -18.78
CA ARG A 1131 -24.35 18.23 -20.04
C ARG A 1131 -25.30 17.84 -21.18
N LYS A 1132 -26.28 16.97 -20.92
CA LYS A 1132 -27.28 16.49 -21.90
C LYS A 1132 -28.32 17.54 -22.32
N GLU A 1133 -28.37 18.70 -21.66
CA GLU A 1133 -29.20 19.84 -22.09
C GLU A 1133 -28.41 20.86 -22.91
N ILE A 1134 -27.08 20.90 -22.80
CA ILE A 1134 -26.23 21.95 -23.38
C ILE A 1134 -25.42 21.42 -24.57
N VAL A 1135 -24.92 20.19 -24.50
CA VAL A 1135 -24.18 19.54 -25.58
C VAL A 1135 -25.16 18.93 -26.57
N ILE A 1136 -24.93 19.18 -27.86
CA ILE A 1136 -25.67 18.59 -28.98
C ILE A 1136 -24.72 17.59 -29.67
N PRO A 1137 -25.14 16.33 -29.92
CA PRO A 1137 -24.35 15.34 -30.65
C PRO A 1137 -24.01 15.75 -32.10
#